data_AF-A0A353X451-F1
#
_entry.id   AF-A0A353X451-F1
#
_cell.length_a   1.000
_cell.length_b   1.000
_cell.length_c   1.000
_cell.angle_alpha   90.00
_cell.angle_beta   90.00
_cell.angle_gamma   90.00
#
_symmetry.space_group_name_H-M   'P 1'
#
loop_
_entity.id
_entity.type
_entity.pdbx_description
1 polymer ?
#
loop_
_entity_poly.entity_id
_entity_poly.type
_entity_poly.pdbx_seq_one_letter_code
_entity_poly.pdbx_strand_id
1 'polypeptide(L)'
;MGIPEKILFYRDCYNADNRSIQITNIYSTKIENKFFIEDKEELLNNELPYIPLDEDYAAKVKKNLMLYPKEKALYYCSFFITGKRETSFSNESRICAPVLLIPAEIQEINGFNYLSINVEKTLFNIGFLNQLKKDHVSDLYTTLNKLFNEGFIYERDLTKIVEFFESELEDIDASSLYFFPKLHDEKELKKGQNYKIDSYKGVPSSLVCVVRKPTNTYGVSSELAEIAKGNTFSKPVKGLFLNQAFKTRKSFQKGTVPVILNKDQEGVIKKANENVLSMVIGPPGTGKSFTIAALSIELVSKGKSVLVVSRNNQAVDVVGDKIEEGLEVQNLVLRAGKKSYLKELKSRIENILSGAQYYQLVESVSNGENPFKDQLNSTKNDVKKLEGLLKKALEKELVWGKKIYQNEGQKGIIQGLVHRYLEWRTKSNKQLTWSLYKRLFERTIQKTELSKKFILWEKQYQLDKLLLGKRKTLISFLKALKARTSSRRMEMFNKADFNTILDVFPIWLCSLSDLYNVLPLKPELFDYVIIDEATQCDIATCIPALQRARNTVIVGDPKQLRHVSFLSKSIQHSLQQKYELNNSEVFDYREKSILDVAFESIESQDSVSFLHEHFRSTPQIIGFSNRYFYNDSLKIMTSLPDHQISESVKYFPVNGSRNKKGINETEANEIINKVSEIVIDQKDLDKAFSYRIGILSPFRDQVEFLSTQINKKFTVNELEKHELVCGTAYEFQGDERDIMFISFCVDDKSHPSAFRHISRNDVFNVSITRARNYQYVYHSIKNNGTAGNILSNYLNHNPNIRKFEVSKSNRDPFLNDVFEYLNTKDIKIWRAYEFAGVLIDLMVKSRDRFYGIDLIGYPGSFEEHIDIYQYKLFNRIGIPVFPLPYSQWNFQREIMEEELSKYIEVV
;
A
#
# COMPACT_ATOMS: atom_id res chain seq x y z
N MET A 1 30.68 2.94 -13.90
CA MET A 1 29.50 2.51 -14.67
C MET A 1 28.41 3.55 -14.54
N GLY A 2 27.74 3.93 -15.62
CA GLY A 2 26.78 5.02 -15.63
C GLY A 2 25.40 4.63 -15.07
N ILE A 3 24.62 5.66 -14.74
CA ILE A 3 23.19 5.53 -14.45
C ILE A 3 22.39 5.07 -15.69
N PRO A 4 22.69 5.51 -16.93
CA PRO A 4 21.96 5.08 -18.14
C PRO A 4 21.87 3.57 -18.32
N GLU A 5 22.98 2.84 -18.15
CA GLU A 5 23.05 1.39 -18.37
C GLU A 5 22.17 0.64 -17.37
N LYS A 6 22.18 1.07 -16.10
CA LYS A 6 21.31 0.53 -15.05
C LYS A 6 19.84 0.74 -15.36
N ILE A 7 19.46 1.92 -15.84
CA ILE A 7 18.07 2.22 -16.23
C ILE A 7 17.64 1.36 -17.44
N LEU A 8 18.51 1.19 -18.43
CA LEU A 8 18.24 0.36 -19.60
C LEU A 8 18.10 -1.12 -19.23
N PHE A 9 18.89 -1.63 -18.29
CA PHE A 9 18.72 -2.97 -17.72
C PHE A 9 17.32 -3.14 -17.11
N TYR A 10 16.90 -2.25 -16.21
CA TYR A 10 15.56 -2.33 -15.60
C TYR A 10 14.43 -2.19 -16.62
N ARG A 11 14.62 -1.36 -17.65
CA ARG A 11 13.67 -1.24 -18.78
C ARG A 11 13.51 -2.58 -19.51
N ASP A 12 14.61 -3.23 -19.86
CA ASP A 12 14.59 -4.48 -20.61
C ASP A 12 14.03 -5.63 -19.77
N CYS A 13 14.36 -5.68 -18.47
CA CYS A 13 13.74 -6.61 -17.50
C CYS A 13 12.24 -6.39 -17.38
N TYR A 14 11.81 -5.14 -17.19
CA TYR A 14 10.39 -4.78 -17.12
C TYR A 14 9.64 -5.10 -18.41
N ASN A 15 10.26 -4.86 -19.56
CA ASN A 15 9.69 -5.27 -20.85
C ASN A 15 9.55 -6.79 -20.91
N ALA A 16 10.57 -7.55 -20.52
CA ALA A 16 10.54 -9.01 -20.54
C ALA A 16 9.49 -9.60 -19.58
N ASP A 17 9.36 -9.01 -18.39
CA ASP A 17 8.41 -9.44 -17.36
C ASP A 17 6.95 -9.11 -17.72
N ASN A 18 6.72 -7.96 -18.37
CA ASN A 18 5.39 -7.50 -18.78
C ASN A 18 5.07 -7.79 -20.27
N ARG A 19 5.83 -8.68 -20.91
CA ARG A 19 5.75 -8.97 -22.36
C ARG A 19 4.63 -9.94 -22.75
N SER A 20 3.66 -10.23 -21.89
CA SER A 20 2.55 -11.10 -22.27
C SER A 20 1.47 -10.34 -23.03
N ILE A 21 1.72 -10.09 -24.33
CA ILE A 21 0.59 -10.08 -25.27
C ILE A 21 -0.03 -11.47 -25.16
N GLN A 22 -1.18 -11.56 -24.50
CA GLN A 22 -1.91 -12.81 -24.35
C GLN A 22 -3.04 -12.86 -25.36
N ILE A 23 -2.76 -13.40 -26.54
CA ILE A 23 -3.78 -13.64 -27.57
C ILE A 23 -4.21 -15.10 -27.46
N THR A 24 -5.38 -15.34 -26.88
CA THR A 24 -5.97 -16.69 -26.80
C THR A 24 -6.81 -17.02 -28.04
N ASN A 25 -7.37 -15.99 -28.69
CA ASN A 25 -8.14 -16.15 -29.90
C ASN A 25 -7.99 -14.92 -30.82
N ILE A 26 -7.41 -15.14 -32.00
CA ILE A 26 -7.22 -14.10 -33.03
C ILE A 26 -8.55 -13.53 -33.53
N TYR A 27 -9.64 -14.28 -33.45
CA TYR A 27 -10.98 -13.85 -33.88
C TYR A 27 -11.69 -12.96 -32.86
N SER A 28 -11.10 -12.69 -31.70
CA SER A 28 -11.69 -11.77 -30.72
C SER A 28 -11.91 -10.37 -31.28
N THR A 29 -12.90 -9.66 -30.73
CA THR A 29 -13.23 -8.27 -31.07
C THR A 29 -12.14 -7.27 -30.67
N LYS A 30 -11.16 -7.69 -29.85
CA LYS A 30 -10.03 -6.86 -29.41
C LYS A 30 -8.93 -6.74 -30.47
N ILE A 31 -8.93 -7.61 -31.48
CA ILE A 31 -7.92 -7.66 -32.54
C ILE A 31 -8.55 -7.08 -33.80
N GLU A 32 -7.90 -6.06 -34.36
CA GLU A 32 -8.43 -5.26 -35.45
C GLU A 32 -7.66 -5.53 -36.75
N ASN A 33 -8.29 -5.22 -37.90
CA ASN A 33 -7.62 -5.20 -39.21
C ASN A 33 -6.81 -6.47 -39.53
N LYS A 34 -7.44 -7.65 -39.44
CA LYS A 34 -6.80 -8.93 -39.77
C LYS A 34 -6.66 -9.06 -41.29
N PHE A 35 -5.51 -9.51 -41.75
CA PHE A 35 -5.26 -9.87 -43.14
C PHE A 35 -4.43 -11.16 -43.16
N PHE A 36 -4.97 -12.21 -43.77
CA PHE A 36 -4.37 -13.54 -43.80
C PHE A 36 -3.40 -13.65 -44.98
N ILE A 37 -2.29 -14.35 -44.77
CA ILE A 37 -1.37 -14.72 -45.85
C ILE A 37 -1.86 -16.05 -46.41
N GLU A 38 -2.11 -16.09 -47.71
CA GLU A 38 -2.64 -17.26 -48.41
C GLU A 38 -1.53 -18.05 -49.11
N ASP A 39 -1.79 -19.33 -49.36
CA ASP A 39 -0.96 -20.29 -50.11
C ASP A 39 0.42 -20.63 -49.52
N LYS A 40 1.36 -19.68 -49.49
CA LYS A 40 2.76 -19.92 -49.15
C LYS A 40 3.31 -18.82 -48.23
N GLU A 41 4.13 -19.22 -47.27
CA GLU A 41 4.92 -18.33 -46.45
C GLU A 41 6.14 -17.83 -47.23
N GLU A 42 6.29 -16.51 -47.33
CA GLU A 42 7.36 -15.88 -48.11
C GLU A 42 8.12 -14.80 -47.31
N LEU A 43 7.57 -14.33 -46.18
CA LEU A 43 8.22 -13.31 -45.33
C LEU A 43 9.13 -13.96 -44.29
N LEU A 44 8.67 -15.02 -43.64
CA LEU A 44 9.41 -15.69 -42.56
C LEU A 44 10.61 -16.52 -43.05
N ASN A 45 10.64 -16.92 -44.32
CA ASN A 45 11.74 -17.64 -44.96
C ASN A 45 12.63 -16.73 -45.84
N ASN A 46 12.36 -15.41 -45.86
CA ASN A 46 13.05 -14.41 -46.67
C ASN A 46 13.03 -14.66 -48.19
N GLU A 47 12.06 -15.41 -48.70
CA GLU A 47 11.91 -15.59 -50.16
C GLU A 47 11.43 -14.29 -50.82
N LEU A 48 10.49 -13.58 -50.18
CA LEU A 48 10.06 -12.24 -50.55
C LEU A 48 10.06 -11.33 -49.31
N PRO A 49 10.97 -10.36 -49.19
CA PRO A 49 11.04 -9.47 -48.02
C PRO A 49 9.86 -8.49 -47.92
N TYR A 50 9.01 -8.44 -48.95
CA TYR A 50 7.90 -7.51 -49.09
C TYR A 50 6.67 -8.21 -49.71
N ILE A 51 5.54 -8.22 -49.01
CA ILE A 51 4.26 -8.71 -49.56
C ILE A 51 3.39 -7.51 -49.97
N PRO A 52 2.86 -7.44 -51.20
CA PRO A 52 1.97 -6.36 -51.61
C PRO A 52 0.68 -6.35 -50.79
N LEU A 53 0.25 -5.16 -50.36
CA LEU A 53 -1.01 -4.95 -49.65
C LEU A 53 -1.97 -4.15 -50.50
N ASP A 54 -3.25 -4.52 -50.42
CA ASP A 54 -4.35 -3.76 -50.99
C ASP A 54 -4.36 -2.31 -50.47
N GLU A 55 -4.66 -1.35 -51.35
CA GLU A 55 -4.56 0.08 -51.06
C GLU A 55 -5.58 0.52 -49.99
N ASP A 56 -6.81 0.00 -50.05
CA ASP A 56 -7.85 0.31 -49.08
C ASP A 56 -7.52 -0.27 -47.69
N TYR A 57 -6.99 -1.50 -47.65
CA TYR A 57 -6.51 -2.10 -46.41
C TYR A 57 -5.32 -1.32 -45.82
N ALA A 58 -4.31 -1.02 -46.63
CA ALA A 58 -3.11 -0.30 -46.21
C ALA A 58 -3.45 1.11 -45.70
N ALA A 59 -4.33 1.84 -46.40
CA ALA A 59 -4.81 3.16 -45.97
C ALA A 59 -5.56 3.08 -44.64
N LYS A 60 -6.44 2.08 -44.47
CA LYS A 60 -7.20 1.85 -43.22
C LYS A 60 -6.27 1.54 -42.04
N VAL A 61 -5.25 0.70 -42.24
CA VAL A 61 -4.28 0.34 -41.20
C VAL A 61 -3.35 1.51 -40.89
N LYS A 62 -2.76 2.16 -41.90
CA LYS A 62 -1.92 3.37 -41.73
C LYS A 62 -2.68 4.45 -40.94
N LYS A 63 -3.96 4.69 -41.28
CA LYS A 63 -4.82 5.62 -40.53
C LYS A 63 -5.03 5.20 -39.07
N ASN A 64 -5.31 3.91 -38.81
CA ASN A 64 -5.50 3.40 -37.44
C ASN A 64 -4.21 3.55 -36.60
N LEU A 65 -3.05 3.22 -37.18
CA LEU A 65 -1.75 3.35 -36.52
C LEU A 65 -1.34 4.81 -36.30
N MET A 66 -1.64 5.71 -37.25
CA MET A 66 -1.38 7.15 -37.09
C MET A 66 -2.26 7.83 -36.04
N LEU A 67 -3.51 7.36 -35.89
CA LEU A 67 -4.43 7.88 -34.86
C LEU A 67 -4.05 7.39 -33.45
N TYR A 68 -3.47 6.19 -33.34
CA TYR A 68 -3.15 5.54 -32.06
C TYR A 68 -1.70 5.01 -31.98
N PRO A 69 -0.66 5.80 -32.31
CA PRO A 69 0.71 5.30 -32.51
C PRO A 69 1.34 4.75 -31.22
N LYS A 70 0.88 5.25 -30.06
CA LYS A 70 1.34 4.83 -28.72
C LYS A 70 0.55 3.65 -28.15
N GLU A 71 -0.63 3.36 -28.70
CA GLU A 71 -1.58 2.41 -28.12
C GLU A 71 -1.75 1.14 -28.97
N LYS A 72 -1.45 1.21 -30.27
CA LYS A 72 -1.60 0.09 -31.20
C LYS A 72 -0.29 -0.17 -31.93
N ALA A 73 -0.06 -1.42 -32.30
CA ALA A 73 1.01 -1.84 -33.18
C ALA A 73 0.50 -2.87 -34.18
N LEU A 74 1.14 -2.94 -35.33
CA LEU A 74 0.93 -3.96 -36.32
C LEU A 74 1.86 -5.13 -36.03
N TYR A 75 1.29 -6.33 -35.92
CA TYR A 75 2.03 -7.56 -35.71
C TYR A 75 1.72 -8.56 -36.81
N TYR A 76 2.77 -9.17 -37.31
CA TYR A 76 2.74 -10.38 -38.09
C TYR A 76 2.73 -11.58 -37.14
N CYS A 77 1.66 -12.35 -37.19
CA CYS A 77 1.41 -13.49 -36.32
C CYS A 77 1.61 -14.77 -37.14
N SER A 78 2.39 -15.71 -36.61
CA SER A 78 2.65 -16.98 -37.30
C SER A 78 2.74 -18.15 -36.32
N PHE A 79 2.54 -19.36 -36.87
CA PHE A 79 2.31 -20.63 -36.18
C PHE A 79 1.18 -20.53 -35.16
N PHE A 80 0.07 -21.23 -35.43
CA PHE A 80 -1.12 -21.14 -34.58
C PHE A 80 -1.35 -22.43 -33.80
N ILE A 81 -1.84 -22.27 -32.58
CA ILE A 81 -2.42 -23.35 -31.79
C ILE A 81 -3.94 -23.19 -31.83
N THR A 82 -4.63 -24.22 -32.32
CA THR A 82 -6.09 -24.25 -32.40
C THR A 82 -6.67 -25.39 -31.58
N GLY A 83 -7.81 -25.17 -30.93
CA GLY A 83 -8.52 -26.22 -30.18
C GLY A 83 -9.69 -25.69 -29.36
N LYS A 84 -10.15 -26.51 -28.41
CA LYS A 84 -11.17 -26.13 -27.42
C LYS A 84 -10.68 -26.40 -26.01
N ARG A 85 -11.05 -25.52 -25.09
CA ARG A 85 -10.78 -25.70 -23.66
C ARG A 85 -12.03 -25.47 -22.84
N GLU A 86 -12.23 -26.30 -21.83
CA GLU A 86 -13.31 -26.14 -20.88
C GLU A 86 -13.00 -24.98 -19.90
N THR A 87 -13.95 -24.08 -19.70
CA THR A 87 -13.83 -22.99 -18.72
C THR A 87 -14.69 -23.24 -17.51
N SER A 88 -14.30 -22.69 -16.34
CA SER A 88 -14.90 -22.93 -15.02
C SER A 88 -16.42 -22.66 -14.89
N PHE A 89 -17.05 -22.09 -15.93
CA PHE A 89 -18.48 -21.75 -16.00
C PHE A 89 -19.21 -22.47 -17.16
N SER A 90 -18.95 -23.76 -17.37
CA SER A 90 -19.66 -24.63 -18.34
C SER A 90 -19.70 -24.13 -19.79
N ASN A 91 -18.82 -23.20 -20.17
CA ASN A 91 -18.72 -22.67 -21.53
C ASN A 91 -17.44 -23.19 -22.20
N GLU A 92 -17.56 -23.66 -23.44
CA GLU A 92 -16.42 -24.02 -24.28
C GLU A 92 -15.72 -22.75 -24.77
N SER A 93 -14.43 -22.61 -24.49
CA SER A 93 -13.62 -21.55 -25.09
C SER A 93 -12.88 -22.07 -26.32
N ARG A 94 -13.15 -21.43 -27.47
CA ARG A 94 -12.41 -21.71 -28.71
C ARG A 94 -11.05 -21.01 -28.68
N ILE A 95 -10.00 -21.78 -28.95
CA ILE A 95 -8.62 -21.31 -28.94
C ILE A 95 -8.12 -21.20 -30.38
N CYS A 96 -7.53 -20.05 -30.70
CA CYS A 96 -6.82 -19.80 -31.95
C CYS A 96 -5.74 -18.75 -31.67
N ALA A 97 -4.62 -19.22 -31.13
CA ALA A 97 -3.57 -18.38 -30.57
C ALA A 97 -2.30 -18.46 -31.41
N PRO A 98 -1.70 -17.33 -31.82
CA PRO A 98 -0.40 -17.36 -32.47
C PRO A 98 0.70 -17.68 -31.46
N VAL A 99 1.75 -18.34 -31.91
CA VAL A 99 2.96 -18.61 -31.14
C VAL A 99 3.96 -17.46 -31.32
N LEU A 100 4.16 -17.02 -32.57
CA LEU A 100 5.04 -15.91 -32.94
C LEU A 100 4.26 -14.61 -33.13
N LEU A 101 4.85 -13.51 -32.66
CA LEU A 101 4.36 -12.14 -32.76
C LEU A 101 5.51 -11.23 -33.22
N ILE A 102 5.58 -10.94 -34.51
CA ILE A 102 6.70 -10.22 -35.12
C ILE A 102 6.24 -8.80 -35.47
N PRO A 103 6.93 -7.74 -35.03
CA PRO A 103 6.57 -6.38 -35.42
C PRO A 103 6.60 -6.21 -36.94
N ALA A 104 5.53 -5.64 -37.49
CA ALA A 104 5.38 -5.44 -38.92
C ALA A 104 5.18 -3.95 -39.26
N GLU A 105 5.63 -3.56 -40.44
CA GLU A 105 5.55 -2.20 -40.96
C GLU A 105 5.01 -2.20 -42.39
N ILE A 106 4.23 -1.17 -42.74
CA ILE A 106 3.76 -0.95 -44.11
C ILE A 106 4.67 0.10 -44.75
N GLN A 107 5.50 -0.33 -45.69
CA GLN A 107 6.39 0.52 -46.47
C GLN A 107 5.74 0.88 -47.81
N GLU A 108 6.05 2.07 -48.31
CA GLU A 108 5.58 2.51 -49.63
C GLU A 108 6.76 2.52 -50.59
N ILE A 109 6.68 1.71 -51.63
CA ILE A 109 7.75 1.55 -52.63
C ILE A 109 7.11 1.77 -54.00
N ASN A 110 7.59 2.76 -54.75
CA ASN A 110 7.10 3.10 -56.10
C ASN A 110 5.57 3.31 -56.18
N GLY A 111 4.96 3.88 -55.13
CA GLY A 111 3.52 4.15 -55.08
C GLY A 111 2.64 2.97 -54.66
N PHE A 112 3.22 1.81 -54.38
CA PHE A 112 2.50 0.63 -53.87
C PHE A 112 2.86 0.37 -52.40
N ASN A 113 1.90 -0.16 -51.64
CA ASN A 113 2.08 -0.49 -50.23
C ASN A 113 2.54 -1.94 -50.07
N TYR A 114 3.61 -2.13 -49.29
CA TYR A 114 4.19 -3.44 -49.01
C TYR A 114 4.27 -3.68 -47.50
N LEU A 115 4.00 -4.91 -47.09
CA LEU A 115 4.21 -5.41 -45.74
C LEU A 115 5.66 -5.89 -45.58
N SER A 116 6.34 -5.42 -44.54
CA SER A 116 7.66 -5.90 -44.12
C SER A 116 7.65 -6.27 -42.64
N ILE A 117 8.51 -7.21 -42.22
CA ILE A 117 8.60 -7.68 -40.83
C ILE A 117 10.01 -7.49 -40.25
N ASN A 118 10.10 -7.27 -38.94
CA ASN A 118 11.36 -7.21 -38.22
C ASN A 118 11.56 -8.47 -37.37
N VAL A 119 12.18 -9.49 -37.98
CA VAL A 119 12.37 -10.83 -37.38
C VAL A 119 13.28 -10.79 -36.14
N GLU A 120 14.23 -9.84 -36.07
CA GLU A 120 15.10 -9.65 -34.89
C GLU A 120 14.31 -9.24 -33.63
N LYS A 121 13.09 -8.70 -33.80
CA LYS A 121 12.22 -8.27 -32.70
C LYS A 121 11.07 -9.23 -32.44
N THR A 122 11.22 -10.50 -32.82
CA THR A 122 10.21 -11.54 -32.59
C THR A 122 9.83 -11.62 -31.11
N LEU A 123 8.53 -11.57 -30.85
CA LEU A 123 7.93 -11.82 -29.54
C LEU A 123 7.22 -13.17 -29.58
N PHE A 124 7.02 -13.77 -28.41
CA PHE A 124 6.27 -15.01 -28.26
C PHE A 124 5.04 -14.78 -27.39
N ASN A 125 3.96 -15.50 -27.68
CA ASN A 125 2.73 -15.47 -26.88
C ASN A 125 2.87 -16.30 -25.58
N ILE A 126 3.91 -16.01 -24.80
CA ILE A 126 4.29 -16.77 -23.59
C ILE A 126 3.17 -16.84 -22.57
N GLY A 127 2.37 -15.77 -22.45
CA GLY A 127 1.23 -15.74 -21.53
C GLY A 127 0.18 -16.82 -21.85
N PHE A 128 0.00 -17.16 -23.12
CA PHE A 128 -0.85 -18.27 -23.55
C PHE A 128 -0.10 -19.61 -23.47
N LEU A 129 1.13 -19.68 -23.98
CA LEU A 129 1.91 -20.93 -24.03
C LEU A 129 2.19 -21.52 -22.64
N ASN A 130 2.41 -20.67 -21.63
CA ASN A 130 2.56 -21.11 -20.24
C ASN A 130 1.33 -21.83 -19.68
N GLN A 131 0.16 -21.68 -20.30
CA GLN A 131 -1.05 -22.41 -19.89
C GLN A 131 -1.11 -23.83 -20.46
N LEU A 132 -0.31 -24.10 -21.50
CA LEU A 132 -0.23 -25.38 -22.20
C LEU A 132 1.13 -26.04 -21.97
N LYS A 133 1.94 -25.56 -21.03
CA LYS A 133 3.27 -26.12 -20.79
C LYS A 133 3.17 -27.42 -19.99
N LYS A 134 4.01 -28.39 -20.31
CA LYS A 134 4.17 -29.59 -19.47
C LYS A 134 4.89 -29.27 -18.16
N ASP A 135 4.58 -30.02 -17.10
CA ASP A 135 5.11 -29.84 -15.74
C ASP A 135 6.65 -29.78 -15.64
N HIS A 136 7.36 -30.49 -16.52
CA HIS A 136 8.83 -30.53 -16.51
C HIS A 136 9.49 -29.29 -17.16
N VAL A 137 8.71 -28.46 -17.86
CA VAL A 137 9.23 -27.30 -18.60
C VAL A 137 9.24 -26.07 -17.71
N SER A 138 10.45 -25.67 -17.31
CA SER A 138 10.65 -24.52 -16.42
C SER A 138 10.71 -23.17 -17.17
N ASP A 139 11.19 -23.13 -18.42
CA ASP A 139 11.40 -21.90 -19.18
C ASP A 139 11.17 -22.07 -20.70
N LEU A 140 9.92 -21.92 -21.14
CA LEU A 140 9.54 -21.95 -22.55
C LEU A 140 10.18 -20.81 -23.37
N TYR A 141 10.42 -19.64 -22.76
CA TYR A 141 10.91 -18.48 -23.49
C TYR A 141 12.34 -18.69 -23.97
N THR A 142 13.21 -19.29 -23.14
CA THR A 142 14.59 -19.60 -23.54
C THR A 142 14.64 -20.62 -24.67
N THR A 143 13.79 -21.65 -24.63
CA THR A 143 13.72 -22.66 -25.69
C THR A 143 13.23 -22.05 -27.00
N LEU A 144 12.14 -21.26 -26.95
CA LEU A 144 11.62 -20.53 -28.10
C LEU A 144 12.63 -19.54 -28.67
N ASN A 145 13.34 -18.78 -27.82
CA ASN A 145 14.42 -17.93 -28.29
C ASN A 145 15.50 -18.76 -28.98
N LYS A 146 16.01 -19.85 -28.39
CA LYS A 146 17.02 -20.66 -29.07
C LYS A 146 16.56 -21.19 -30.43
N LEU A 147 15.28 -21.53 -30.56
CA LEU A 147 14.68 -22.04 -31.80
C LEU A 147 14.49 -20.96 -32.86
N PHE A 148 14.06 -19.76 -32.47
CA PHE A 148 13.60 -18.71 -33.39
C PHE A 148 14.54 -17.47 -33.46
N ASN A 149 15.66 -17.47 -32.73
CA ASN A 149 16.60 -16.33 -32.67
C ASN A 149 17.69 -16.37 -33.77
N GLU A 150 17.71 -17.40 -34.63
CA GLU A 150 18.58 -17.45 -35.82
C GLU A 150 18.06 -16.60 -37.00
N GLY A 151 16.96 -15.86 -36.81
CA GLY A 151 16.36 -15.01 -37.84
C GLY A 151 15.24 -15.74 -38.58
N PHE A 152 15.37 -15.86 -39.90
CA PHE A 152 14.37 -16.49 -40.77
C PHE A 152 14.27 -18.01 -40.54
N ILE A 153 13.09 -18.57 -40.80
CA ILE A 153 12.74 -19.96 -40.55
C ILE A 153 12.79 -20.73 -41.86
N TYR A 154 13.58 -21.80 -41.89
CA TYR A 154 13.75 -22.67 -43.06
C TYR A 154 13.26 -24.09 -42.78
N GLU A 155 13.14 -24.92 -43.82
CA GLU A 155 12.65 -26.31 -43.70
C GLU A 155 13.46 -27.15 -42.69
N ARG A 156 14.77 -26.89 -42.58
CA ARG A 156 15.67 -27.56 -41.63
C ARG A 156 15.31 -27.30 -40.16
N ASP A 157 14.56 -26.24 -39.88
CA ASP A 157 14.19 -25.83 -38.53
C ASP A 157 12.87 -26.48 -38.09
N LEU A 158 12.08 -27.00 -39.04
CA LEU A 158 10.74 -27.57 -38.78
C LEU A 158 10.77 -28.77 -37.85
N THR A 159 11.76 -29.66 -37.98
CA THR A 159 11.89 -30.82 -37.08
C THR A 159 12.04 -30.36 -35.62
N LYS A 160 12.88 -29.35 -35.37
CA LYS A 160 13.06 -28.78 -34.02
C LYS A 160 11.82 -28.05 -33.52
N ILE A 161 11.10 -27.36 -34.42
CA ILE A 161 9.85 -26.66 -34.08
C ILE A 161 8.76 -27.68 -33.72
N VAL A 162 8.56 -28.73 -34.51
CA VAL A 162 7.59 -29.81 -34.23
C VAL A 162 7.94 -30.49 -32.91
N GLU A 163 9.21 -30.87 -32.73
CA GLU A 163 9.69 -31.45 -31.47
C GLU A 163 9.36 -30.55 -30.28
N PHE A 164 9.54 -29.23 -30.38
CA PHE A 164 9.17 -28.30 -29.31
C PHE A 164 7.67 -28.33 -28.98
N PHE A 165 6.79 -28.29 -29.99
CA PHE A 165 5.34 -28.31 -29.74
C PHE A 165 4.92 -29.63 -29.07
N GLU A 166 5.52 -30.76 -29.42
CA GLU A 166 5.15 -32.07 -28.89
C GLU A 166 5.87 -32.41 -27.57
N SER A 167 7.12 -31.96 -27.37
CA SER A 167 7.90 -32.26 -26.17
C SER A 167 7.58 -31.31 -25.03
N GLU A 168 7.34 -30.02 -25.31
CA GLU A 168 7.24 -28.99 -24.28
C GLU A 168 5.79 -28.60 -23.92
N LEU A 169 4.82 -28.85 -24.82
CA LEU A 169 3.42 -28.46 -24.64
C LEU A 169 2.48 -29.68 -24.48
N GLU A 170 1.45 -29.54 -23.64
CA GLU A 170 0.46 -30.56 -23.30
C GLU A 170 -0.57 -30.74 -24.42
N ASP A 171 -0.80 -32.00 -24.80
CA ASP A 171 -1.89 -32.45 -25.69
C ASP A 171 -1.97 -31.72 -27.04
N ILE A 172 -0.80 -31.38 -27.61
CA ILE A 172 -0.68 -30.76 -28.93
C ILE A 172 -0.23 -31.78 -29.98
N ASP A 173 -1.01 -31.92 -31.06
CA ASP A 173 -0.58 -32.55 -32.33
C ASP A 173 0.02 -31.49 -33.27
N ALA A 174 1.32 -31.58 -33.53
CA ALA A 174 2.05 -30.63 -34.37
C ALA A 174 2.40 -31.17 -35.76
N SER A 175 1.87 -32.35 -36.13
CA SER A 175 2.18 -33.00 -37.41
C SER A 175 1.88 -32.13 -38.64
N SER A 176 0.87 -31.26 -38.57
CA SER A 176 0.57 -30.32 -39.67
C SER A 176 1.62 -29.23 -39.87
N LEU A 177 2.49 -28.95 -38.90
CA LEU A 177 3.54 -27.95 -39.09
C LEU A 177 4.58 -28.36 -40.15
N TYR A 178 4.72 -29.66 -40.45
CA TYR A 178 5.56 -30.15 -41.54
C TYR A 178 5.12 -29.67 -42.93
N PHE A 179 3.90 -29.17 -43.08
CA PHE A 179 3.44 -28.60 -44.35
C PHE A 179 4.03 -27.21 -44.63
N PHE A 180 4.63 -26.54 -43.65
CA PHE A 180 5.35 -25.28 -43.86
C PHE A 180 6.46 -25.47 -44.91
N PRO A 181 6.62 -24.57 -45.91
CA PRO A 181 6.09 -23.20 -45.98
C PRO A 181 4.67 -23.07 -46.56
N LYS A 182 3.98 -24.16 -46.90
CA LYS A 182 2.57 -24.07 -47.33
C LYS A 182 1.69 -23.69 -46.14
N LEU A 183 0.90 -22.62 -46.30
CA LEU A 183 0.05 -22.09 -45.24
C LEU A 183 -1.38 -22.61 -45.33
N HIS A 184 -2.00 -22.81 -44.17
CA HIS A 184 -3.42 -23.08 -44.03
C HIS A 184 -4.23 -21.79 -44.15
N ASP A 185 -5.34 -21.88 -44.89
CA ASP A 185 -6.26 -20.76 -45.10
C ASP A 185 -7.12 -20.44 -43.85
N GLU A 186 -7.84 -19.32 -43.89
CA GLU A 186 -8.69 -18.90 -42.77
C GLU A 186 -9.77 -19.96 -42.42
N LYS A 187 -10.29 -20.68 -43.43
CA LYS A 187 -11.36 -21.67 -43.23
C LYS A 187 -10.82 -22.88 -42.46
N GLU A 188 -9.63 -23.35 -42.79
CA GLU A 188 -8.93 -24.42 -42.10
C GLU A 188 -8.54 -24.02 -40.68
N LEU A 189 -8.05 -22.79 -40.49
CA LEU A 189 -7.73 -22.25 -39.17
C LEU A 189 -8.99 -22.14 -38.28
N LYS A 190 -10.16 -21.82 -38.87
CA LYS A 190 -11.46 -21.82 -38.17
C LYS A 190 -11.94 -23.23 -37.84
N LYS A 191 -11.78 -24.20 -38.74
CA LYS A 191 -12.12 -25.61 -38.48
C LYS A 191 -11.30 -26.19 -37.33
N GLY A 192 -10.04 -25.77 -37.19
CA GLY A 192 -9.16 -26.08 -36.06
C GLY A 192 -9.72 -25.77 -34.66
N GLN A 193 -10.72 -24.89 -34.55
CA GLN A 193 -11.36 -24.54 -33.28
C GLN A 193 -12.47 -25.52 -32.85
N ASN A 194 -12.80 -26.52 -33.68
CA ASN A 194 -13.90 -27.46 -33.41
C ASN A 194 -13.41 -28.85 -32.94
N TYR A 195 -12.14 -28.98 -32.55
CA TYR A 195 -11.55 -30.22 -32.05
C TYR A 195 -12.07 -30.62 -30.66
N LYS A 196 -11.72 -31.84 -30.23
CA LYS A 196 -12.06 -32.36 -28.89
C LYS A 196 -11.54 -31.41 -27.80
N ILE A 197 -12.28 -31.32 -26.71
CA ILE A 197 -11.90 -30.51 -25.54
C ILE A 197 -10.54 -30.98 -25.01
N ASP A 198 -9.66 -30.03 -24.71
CA ASP A 198 -8.29 -30.21 -24.24
C ASP A 198 -7.38 -31.00 -25.20
N SER A 199 -7.72 -30.99 -26.49
CA SER A 199 -6.83 -31.43 -27.57
C SER A 199 -6.55 -30.26 -28.51
N TYR A 200 -5.27 -30.01 -28.76
CA TYR A 200 -4.80 -28.87 -29.54
C TYR A 200 -4.07 -29.33 -30.79
N LYS A 201 -4.07 -28.48 -31.81
CA LYS A 201 -3.33 -28.70 -33.06
C LYS A 201 -2.43 -27.51 -33.39
N GLY A 202 -1.19 -27.80 -33.75
CA GLY A 202 -0.25 -26.84 -34.32
C GLY A 202 -0.49 -26.69 -35.82
N VAL A 203 -0.84 -25.49 -36.27
CA VAL A 203 -1.21 -25.20 -37.66
C VAL A 203 -0.25 -24.15 -38.25
N PRO A 204 0.39 -24.41 -39.40
CA PRO A 204 1.17 -23.40 -40.09
C PRO A 204 0.22 -22.45 -40.81
N SER A 205 -0.04 -21.30 -40.20
CA SER A 205 -0.83 -20.21 -40.77
C SER A 205 -0.18 -18.89 -40.35
N SER A 206 -0.31 -17.87 -41.18
CA SER A 206 0.25 -16.56 -40.93
C SER A 206 -0.75 -15.47 -41.27
N LEU A 207 -0.77 -14.41 -40.47
CA LEU A 207 -1.62 -13.24 -40.70
C LEU A 207 -1.01 -11.99 -40.10
N VAL A 208 -1.38 -10.83 -40.62
CA VAL A 208 -1.07 -9.55 -39.99
C VAL A 208 -2.31 -9.00 -39.30
N CYS A 209 -2.14 -8.42 -38.12
CA CYS A 209 -3.22 -7.79 -37.37
C CYS A 209 -2.76 -6.61 -36.53
N VAL A 210 -3.70 -5.72 -36.22
CA VAL A 210 -3.48 -4.60 -35.31
C VAL A 210 -3.87 -5.02 -33.90
N VAL A 211 -2.89 -5.00 -33.00
CA VAL A 211 -3.06 -5.37 -31.60
C VAL A 211 -2.84 -4.13 -30.75
N ARG A 212 -3.64 -3.97 -29.69
CA ARG A 212 -3.34 -2.96 -28.67
C ARG A 212 -2.04 -3.33 -27.97
N LYS A 213 -1.10 -2.40 -27.95
CA LYS A 213 0.09 -2.51 -27.09
C LYS A 213 -0.40 -2.69 -25.65
N PRO A 214 0.25 -3.52 -24.82
CA PRO A 214 -0.01 -3.56 -23.39
C PRO A 214 0.10 -2.13 -22.84
N THR A 215 -1.03 -1.53 -22.44
CA THR A 215 -1.14 -0.10 -22.14
C THR A 215 -0.27 0.34 -20.96
N ASN A 216 0.15 -0.59 -20.12
CA ASN A 216 0.95 -0.27 -18.93
C ASN A 216 2.46 -0.33 -19.21
N THR A 217 2.90 -1.18 -20.15
CA THR A 217 4.32 -1.42 -20.41
C THR A 217 4.97 -0.29 -21.21
N TYR A 218 4.27 0.23 -22.23
CA TYR A 218 4.85 1.19 -23.16
C TYR A 218 5.18 2.54 -22.50
N GLY A 219 4.32 3.06 -21.64
CA GLY A 219 4.52 4.35 -20.98
C GLY A 219 5.78 4.36 -20.11
N VAL A 220 5.85 3.40 -19.18
CA VAL A 220 7.01 3.22 -18.29
C VAL A 220 8.28 2.95 -19.09
N SER A 221 8.24 2.05 -20.07
CA SER A 221 9.39 1.70 -20.90
C SER A 221 9.91 2.88 -21.74
N SER A 222 8.99 3.69 -22.28
CA SER A 222 9.32 4.92 -23.02
C SER A 222 9.98 5.95 -22.11
N GLU A 223 9.44 6.17 -20.91
CA GLU A 223 10.03 7.11 -19.94
C GLU A 223 11.41 6.64 -19.49
N LEU A 224 11.59 5.35 -19.17
CA LEU A 224 12.91 4.81 -18.83
C LEU A 224 13.93 5.01 -19.96
N ALA A 225 13.53 4.80 -21.22
CA ALA A 225 14.39 5.06 -22.37
C ALA A 225 14.73 6.55 -22.52
N GLU A 226 13.79 7.44 -22.23
CA GLU A 226 13.99 8.89 -22.25
C GLU A 226 14.93 9.35 -21.12
N ILE A 227 14.76 8.82 -19.91
CA ILE A 227 15.63 9.11 -18.76
C ILE A 227 17.05 8.62 -19.04
N ALA A 228 17.21 7.41 -19.60
CA ALA A 228 18.53 6.86 -19.93
C ALA A 228 19.25 7.68 -21.02
N LYS A 229 18.51 8.25 -21.98
CA LYS A 229 19.07 9.16 -23.00
C LYS A 229 19.42 10.54 -22.44
N GLY A 230 18.77 10.95 -21.34
CA GLY A 230 18.97 12.26 -20.73
C GLY A 230 20.29 12.34 -19.95
N ASN A 231 20.86 13.55 -19.90
CA ASN A 231 22.09 13.83 -19.13
C ASN A 231 21.80 14.32 -17.70
N THR A 232 20.52 14.51 -17.33
CA THR A 232 20.12 15.08 -16.04
C THR A 232 19.29 14.09 -15.23
N PHE A 233 19.89 13.56 -14.17
CA PHE A 233 19.22 12.69 -13.19
C PHE A 233 18.85 13.47 -11.92
N SER A 234 17.66 13.20 -11.38
CA SER A 234 17.24 13.77 -10.10
C SER A 234 18.11 13.26 -8.94
N LYS A 235 18.12 13.99 -7.82
CA LYS A 235 18.87 13.56 -6.62
C LYS A 235 18.45 12.18 -6.11
N PRO A 236 17.16 11.80 -6.05
CA PRO A 236 16.77 10.45 -5.66
C PRO A 236 17.31 9.35 -6.59
N VAL A 237 17.29 9.55 -7.91
CA VAL A 237 17.84 8.59 -8.88
C VAL A 237 19.36 8.44 -8.69
N LYS A 238 20.06 9.55 -8.46
CA LYS A 238 21.49 9.53 -8.13
C LYS A 238 21.76 8.82 -6.79
N GLY A 239 20.97 9.11 -5.75
CA GLY A 239 21.11 8.49 -4.44
C GLY A 239 20.96 6.97 -4.51
N LEU A 240 19.98 6.49 -5.27
CA LEU A 240 19.70 5.06 -5.44
C LEU A 240 20.79 4.32 -6.23
N PHE A 241 21.36 4.92 -7.27
CA PHE A 241 22.27 4.23 -8.19
C PHE A 241 23.76 4.58 -8.05
N LEU A 242 24.10 5.67 -7.34
CA LEU A 242 25.49 6.06 -7.08
C LEU A 242 25.91 5.81 -5.62
N ASN A 243 25.00 5.35 -4.75
CA ASN A 243 25.23 5.20 -3.30
C ASN A 243 25.92 6.44 -2.72
N GLN A 244 25.35 7.62 -2.99
CA GLN A 244 25.86 8.88 -2.47
C GLN A 244 24.89 9.41 -1.42
N ALA A 245 25.35 9.53 -0.17
CA ALA A 245 24.60 10.22 0.87
C ALA A 245 24.42 11.72 0.54
N PHE A 246 23.19 12.10 0.17
CA PHE A 246 22.82 13.51 -0.01
C PHE A 246 22.04 14.02 1.22
N LYS A 247 22.68 14.85 2.04
CA LYS A 247 22.01 15.63 3.08
C LYS A 247 21.43 16.93 2.53
N THR A 248 20.22 17.28 2.94
CA THR A 248 19.65 18.61 2.73
C THR A 248 20.20 19.56 3.78
N ARG A 249 21.21 20.38 3.44
CA ARG A 249 21.93 21.31 4.34
C ARG A 249 21.09 22.43 5.01
N LYS A 250 19.75 22.35 5.06
CA LYS A 250 18.91 23.43 5.61
C LYS A 250 18.59 23.22 7.09
N SER A 251 18.49 24.33 7.83
CA SER A 251 17.96 24.32 9.20
C SER A 251 16.54 23.73 9.21
N PHE A 252 16.30 22.70 10.01
CA PHE A 252 14.98 22.11 10.19
C PHE A 252 14.02 23.17 10.75
N GLN A 253 13.08 23.62 9.92
CA GLN A 253 11.90 24.34 10.39
C GLN A 253 10.73 23.37 10.38
N LYS A 254 10.06 23.19 11.51
CA LYS A 254 8.89 22.30 11.61
C LYS A 254 7.68 22.99 10.98
N GLY A 255 6.99 22.28 10.09
CA GLY A 255 5.75 22.75 9.49
C GLY A 255 4.58 22.76 10.50
N THR A 256 3.39 23.01 9.99
CA THR A 256 2.13 22.94 10.73
C THR A 256 1.40 21.66 10.34
N VAL A 257 1.05 20.83 11.32
CA VAL A 257 0.27 19.60 11.13
C VAL A 257 -0.90 19.63 12.14
N PRO A 258 -2.15 19.39 11.69
CA PRO A 258 -3.34 19.46 12.54
C PRO A 258 -3.54 18.16 13.36
N VAL A 259 -2.47 17.61 13.93
CA VAL A 259 -2.56 16.42 14.79
C VAL A 259 -1.34 16.31 15.71
N ILE A 260 -1.51 15.54 16.79
CA ILE A 260 -0.40 15.14 17.67
C ILE A 260 0.26 13.92 17.05
N LEU A 261 1.52 14.04 16.66
CA LEU A 261 2.30 12.95 16.10
C LEU A 261 3.06 12.21 17.18
N ASN A 262 3.27 10.93 16.94
CA ASN A 262 4.06 10.10 17.83
C ASN A 262 5.58 10.34 17.63
N LYS A 263 6.45 9.91 18.56
CA LYS A 263 7.92 10.14 18.46
C LYS A 263 8.50 9.57 17.16
N ASP A 264 8.01 8.42 16.72
CA ASP A 264 8.44 7.77 15.48
C ASP A 264 8.05 8.60 14.24
N GLN A 265 6.80 9.09 14.20
CA GLN A 265 6.24 9.95 13.16
C GLN A 265 6.94 11.31 13.10
N GLU A 266 7.26 11.90 14.25
CA GLU A 266 8.09 13.11 14.30
C GLU A 266 9.50 12.84 13.78
N GLY A 267 10.06 11.67 14.10
CA GLY A 267 11.31 11.18 13.53
C GLY A 267 11.27 11.03 12.01
N VAL A 268 10.18 10.50 11.44
CA VAL A 268 9.95 10.44 9.99
C VAL A 268 10.02 11.84 9.36
N ILE A 269 9.30 12.81 9.92
CA ILE A 269 9.29 14.19 9.41
C ILE A 269 10.68 14.81 9.46
N LYS A 270 11.40 14.63 10.58
CA LYS A 270 12.76 15.14 10.73
C LYS A 270 13.68 14.58 9.64
N LYS A 271 13.71 13.26 9.48
CA LYS A 271 14.60 12.58 8.52
C LYS A 271 14.26 12.92 7.08
N ALA A 272 12.97 13.01 6.73
CA ALA A 272 12.53 13.43 5.40
C ALA A 272 12.94 14.88 5.07
N ASN A 273 13.11 15.75 6.07
CA ASN A 273 13.62 17.10 5.86
C ASN A 273 15.16 17.16 5.77
N GLU A 274 15.87 16.22 6.39
CA GLU A 274 17.35 16.20 6.50
C GLU A 274 18.05 15.36 5.42
N ASN A 275 17.33 14.43 4.78
CA ASN A 275 17.88 13.50 3.80
C ASN A 275 17.10 13.53 2.48
N VAL A 276 17.82 13.42 1.36
CA VAL A 276 17.20 13.26 0.02
C VAL A 276 16.47 11.93 -0.11
N LEU A 277 17.00 10.86 0.49
CA LEU A 277 16.42 9.52 0.50
C LEU A 277 16.16 9.15 1.96
N SER A 278 14.90 8.94 2.32
CA SER A 278 14.50 8.45 3.64
C SER A 278 13.65 7.19 3.51
N MET A 279 13.71 6.32 4.50
CA MET A 279 12.94 5.09 4.57
C MET A 279 12.06 5.07 5.82
N VAL A 280 10.84 4.59 5.67
CA VAL A 280 9.90 4.35 6.77
C VAL A 280 9.47 2.89 6.73
N ILE A 281 9.88 2.14 7.74
CA ILE A 281 9.43 0.77 7.99
C ILE A 281 8.22 0.85 8.89
N GLY A 282 7.07 0.45 8.36
CA GLY A 282 5.80 0.47 9.09
C GLY A 282 5.13 -0.90 9.08
N PRO A 283 5.25 -1.67 10.16
CA PRO A 283 4.52 -2.92 10.36
C PRO A 283 2.98 -2.76 10.21
N PRO A 284 2.19 -3.84 10.07
CA PRO A 284 0.75 -3.73 9.89
C PRO A 284 0.11 -3.01 11.07
N GLY A 285 -0.86 -2.13 10.81
CA GLY A 285 -1.56 -1.36 11.85
C GLY A 285 -0.76 -0.25 12.52
N THR A 286 0.45 0.09 12.08
CA THR A 286 1.29 1.12 12.71
C THR A 286 1.05 2.56 12.23
N GLY A 287 0.02 2.76 11.41
CA GLY A 287 -0.34 4.08 10.90
C GLY A 287 0.56 4.58 9.77
N LYS A 288 1.08 3.71 8.89
CA LYS A 288 1.82 4.10 7.67
C LYS A 288 1.12 5.19 6.86
N SER A 289 -0.09 4.92 6.37
CA SER A 289 -0.85 5.86 5.53
C SER A 289 -1.18 7.16 6.28
N PHE A 290 -1.42 7.08 7.59
CA PHE A 290 -1.59 8.27 8.44
C PHE A 290 -0.28 9.08 8.53
N THR A 291 0.87 8.42 8.65
CA THR A 291 2.19 9.06 8.67
C THR A 291 2.48 9.74 7.34
N ILE A 292 2.13 9.11 6.22
CA ILE A 292 2.25 9.70 4.87
C ILE A 292 1.37 10.94 4.74
N ALA A 293 0.10 10.87 5.20
CA ALA A 293 -0.82 12.01 5.20
C ALA A 293 -0.27 13.17 6.04
N ALA A 294 0.18 12.90 7.27
CA ALA A 294 0.76 13.90 8.15
C ALA A 294 2.03 14.54 7.59
N LEU A 295 2.94 13.73 7.01
CA LEU A 295 4.14 14.22 6.33
C LEU A 295 3.77 15.10 5.12
N SER A 296 2.77 14.69 4.33
CA SER A 296 2.33 15.45 3.17
C SER A 296 1.82 16.83 3.59
N ILE A 297 0.96 16.90 4.62
CA ILE A 297 0.47 18.17 5.17
C ILE A 297 1.61 19.02 5.76
N GLU A 298 2.56 18.39 6.44
CA GLU A 298 3.73 19.09 6.98
C GLU A 298 4.54 19.78 5.89
N LEU A 299 4.80 19.08 4.80
CA LEU A 299 5.53 19.59 3.65
C LEU A 299 4.73 20.70 2.95
N VAL A 300 3.43 20.49 2.70
CA VAL A 300 2.56 21.50 2.07
C VAL A 300 2.48 22.78 2.90
N SER A 301 2.44 22.67 4.24
CA SER A 301 2.44 23.84 5.12
C SER A 301 3.71 24.70 5.01
N LYS A 302 4.76 24.18 4.37
CA LYS A 302 6.01 24.89 4.03
C LYS A 302 6.06 25.35 2.57
N GLY A 303 4.95 25.25 1.84
CA GLY A 303 4.88 25.52 0.40
C GLY A 303 5.60 24.48 -0.46
N LYS A 304 5.63 23.21 -0.02
CA LYS A 304 6.25 22.11 -0.77
C LYS A 304 5.21 21.27 -1.50
N SER A 305 5.58 20.81 -2.68
CA SER A 305 4.77 19.89 -3.49
C SER A 305 5.13 18.43 -3.20
N VAL A 306 4.12 17.56 -3.16
CA VAL A 306 4.23 16.14 -2.78
C VAL A 306 3.51 15.26 -3.80
N LEU A 307 4.23 14.28 -4.33
CA LEU A 307 3.69 13.21 -5.15
C LEU A 307 3.65 11.91 -4.33
N VAL A 308 2.48 11.37 -4.04
CA VAL A 308 2.33 10.06 -3.41
C VAL A 308 2.00 9.03 -4.49
N VAL A 309 2.78 7.96 -4.53
CA VAL A 309 2.63 6.87 -5.50
C VAL A 309 2.62 5.51 -4.82
N SER A 310 1.90 4.57 -5.43
CA SER A 310 1.95 3.15 -5.05
C SER A 310 1.63 2.28 -6.27
N ARG A 311 1.91 0.98 -6.16
CA ARG A 311 1.43 -0.02 -7.14
C ARG A 311 -0.09 -0.21 -7.07
N ASN A 312 -0.68 -0.11 -5.88
CA ASN A 312 -2.12 -0.31 -5.67
C ASN A 312 -2.87 1.03 -5.64
N ASN A 313 -3.95 1.13 -6.42
CA ASN A 313 -4.85 2.29 -6.42
C ASN A 313 -5.55 2.51 -5.06
N GLN A 314 -5.86 1.44 -4.33
CA GLN A 314 -6.49 1.53 -3.02
C GLN A 314 -5.55 2.14 -1.96
N ALA A 315 -4.26 1.81 -2.00
CA ALA A 315 -3.28 2.34 -1.05
C ALA A 315 -3.18 3.87 -1.13
N VAL A 316 -3.13 4.41 -2.35
CA VAL A 316 -3.14 5.87 -2.55
C VAL A 316 -4.49 6.50 -2.21
N ASP A 317 -5.62 5.81 -2.43
CA ASP A 317 -6.95 6.29 -2.01
C ASP A 317 -7.01 6.45 -0.49
N VAL A 318 -6.56 5.45 0.27
CA VAL A 318 -6.50 5.49 1.75
C VAL A 318 -5.70 6.70 2.25
N VAL A 319 -4.58 7.03 1.60
CA VAL A 319 -3.81 8.24 1.95
C VAL A 319 -4.63 9.51 1.70
N GLY A 320 -5.36 9.58 0.59
CA GLY A 320 -6.27 10.69 0.28
C GLY A 320 -7.34 10.88 1.34
N ASP A 321 -8.02 9.78 1.71
CA ASP A 321 -9.07 9.80 2.74
C ASP A 321 -8.49 10.22 4.11
N LYS A 322 -7.29 9.78 4.46
CA LYS A 322 -6.62 10.24 5.70
C LYS A 322 -6.31 11.73 5.68
N ILE A 323 -6.07 12.34 4.52
CA ILE A 323 -5.85 13.80 4.41
C ILE A 323 -7.19 14.55 4.48
N GLU A 324 -8.16 14.16 3.65
CA GLU A 324 -9.42 14.91 3.49
C GLU A 324 -10.39 14.68 4.65
N GLU A 325 -10.55 13.43 5.10
CA GLU A 325 -11.46 13.07 6.20
C GLU A 325 -10.70 12.96 7.54
N GLY A 326 -9.55 12.28 7.54
CA GLY A 326 -8.82 12.00 8.79
C GLY A 326 -8.15 13.21 9.43
N LEU A 327 -7.59 14.11 8.62
CA LEU A 327 -6.99 15.37 9.07
C LEU A 327 -7.91 16.57 8.85
N GLU A 328 -9.07 16.35 8.22
CA GLU A 328 -10.06 17.37 7.86
C GLU A 328 -9.48 18.51 6.99
N VAL A 329 -8.54 18.18 6.10
CA VAL A 329 -7.92 19.16 5.19
C VAL A 329 -8.32 18.85 3.75
N GLN A 330 -9.50 19.33 3.37
CA GLN A 330 -10.11 19.05 2.06
C GLN A 330 -9.49 19.87 0.93
N ASN A 331 -9.63 19.39 -0.31
CA ASN A 331 -9.30 20.11 -1.54
C ASN A 331 -7.82 20.47 -1.75
N LEU A 332 -6.89 19.86 -1.00
CA LEU A 332 -5.45 19.89 -1.29
C LEU A 332 -5.00 18.75 -2.19
N VAL A 333 -5.78 17.67 -2.18
CA VAL A 333 -5.43 16.39 -2.78
C VAL A 333 -5.99 16.32 -4.18
N LEU A 334 -5.17 15.82 -5.09
CA LEU A 334 -5.53 15.54 -6.47
C LEU A 334 -5.29 14.07 -6.80
N ARG A 335 -6.38 13.30 -6.93
CA ARG A 335 -6.32 11.85 -7.18
C ARG A 335 -6.18 11.49 -8.66
N ALA A 336 -4.96 11.58 -9.18
CA ALA A 336 -4.59 11.24 -10.55
C ALA A 336 -4.72 9.75 -10.91
N GLY A 337 -5.23 9.42 -12.11
CA GLY A 337 -5.16 8.05 -12.69
C GLY A 337 -6.45 7.23 -12.70
N LYS A 338 -7.49 7.60 -11.93
CA LYS A 338 -8.82 6.96 -12.05
C LYS A 338 -9.51 7.33 -13.39
N LYS A 339 -10.33 6.44 -13.97
CA LYS A 339 -11.13 6.79 -15.17
C LYS A 339 -12.04 8.02 -14.95
N SER A 340 -12.50 8.21 -13.72
CA SER A 340 -13.30 9.37 -13.27
C SER A 340 -12.48 10.62 -12.97
N TYR A 341 -11.17 10.50 -12.72
CA TYR A 341 -10.29 11.59 -12.29
C TYR A 341 -10.35 12.79 -13.24
N LEU A 342 -10.19 12.54 -14.54
CA LEU A 342 -10.16 13.62 -15.53
C LEU A 342 -11.49 14.39 -15.56
N LYS A 343 -12.61 13.72 -15.28
CA LYS A 343 -13.92 14.37 -15.21
C LYS A 343 -14.04 15.22 -13.95
N GLU A 344 -13.60 14.68 -12.82
CA GLU A 344 -13.61 15.38 -11.53
C GLU A 344 -12.69 16.61 -11.53
N LEU A 345 -11.45 16.45 -11.98
CA LEU A 345 -10.49 17.54 -12.08
C LEU A 345 -10.97 18.66 -13.01
N LYS A 346 -11.57 18.29 -14.15
CA LYS A 346 -12.20 19.27 -15.05
C LYS A 346 -13.29 20.05 -14.33
N SER A 347 -14.20 19.35 -13.65
CA SER A 347 -15.27 19.96 -12.88
C SER A 347 -14.74 20.90 -11.79
N ARG A 348 -13.75 20.45 -11.01
CA ARG A 348 -13.11 21.27 -9.96
C ARG A 348 -12.50 22.55 -10.54
N ILE A 349 -11.73 22.45 -11.62
CA ILE A 349 -11.10 23.62 -12.27
C ILE A 349 -12.17 24.53 -12.90
N GLU A 350 -13.20 23.97 -13.53
CA GLU A 350 -14.30 24.74 -14.11
C GLU A 350 -15.05 25.54 -13.04
N ASN A 351 -15.38 24.90 -11.91
CA ASN A 351 -16.03 25.55 -10.76
C ASN A 351 -15.16 26.66 -10.17
N ILE A 352 -13.86 26.43 -10.02
CA ILE A 352 -12.88 27.44 -9.59
C ILE A 352 -12.88 28.63 -10.56
N LEU A 353 -12.93 28.37 -11.87
CA LEU A 353 -12.91 29.42 -12.88
C LEU A 353 -14.23 30.18 -12.99
N SER A 354 -15.38 29.53 -12.75
CA SER A 354 -16.72 30.13 -12.88
C SER A 354 -17.22 30.82 -11.61
N GLY A 355 -16.83 30.33 -10.43
CA GLY A 355 -17.30 30.82 -9.13
C GLY A 355 -16.52 32.03 -8.59
N ALA A 356 -15.46 32.46 -9.26
CA ALA A 356 -14.57 33.50 -8.75
C ALA A 356 -15.10 34.91 -9.00
N GLN A 357 -15.53 35.61 -7.94
CA GLN A 357 -15.91 37.02 -8.01
C GLN A 357 -14.67 37.92 -7.85
N TYR A 358 -14.40 38.78 -8.84
CA TYR A 358 -13.20 39.61 -8.88
C TYR A 358 -12.98 40.43 -7.60
N TYR A 359 -14.02 41.08 -7.06
CA TYR A 359 -13.90 41.91 -5.85
C TYR A 359 -13.52 41.11 -4.60
N GLN A 360 -14.11 39.93 -4.41
CA GLN A 360 -13.79 39.05 -3.27
C GLN A 360 -12.35 38.53 -3.34
N LEU A 361 -11.84 38.25 -4.55
CA LEU A 361 -10.46 37.84 -4.77
C LEU A 361 -9.45 38.95 -4.43
N VAL A 362 -9.75 40.19 -4.83
CA VAL A 362 -8.85 41.33 -4.56
C VAL A 362 -8.76 41.59 -3.06
N GLU A 363 -9.89 41.54 -2.35
CA GLU A 363 -9.95 41.73 -0.89
C GLU A 363 -9.18 40.64 -0.12
N SER A 364 -9.32 39.37 -0.53
CA SER A 364 -8.61 38.26 0.13
C SER A 364 -7.09 38.36 -0.06
N VAL A 365 -6.63 38.82 -1.23
CA VAL A 365 -5.21 38.94 -1.53
C VAL A 365 -4.60 40.21 -0.94
N SER A 366 -5.34 41.32 -0.85
CA SER A 366 -4.84 42.58 -0.28
C SER A 366 -4.50 42.50 1.21
N ASN A 367 -5.18 41.62 1.96
CA ASN A 367 -4.91 41.43 3.39
C ASN A 367 -3.57 40.72 3.65
N GLY A 368 -3.03 39.99 2.67
CA GLY A 368 -1.62 39.55 2.55
C GLY A 368 -1.07 38.57 3.59
N GLU A 369 -1.54 38.63 4.84
CA GLU A 369 -1.12 37.82 5.96
C GLU A 369 -2.25 36.92 6.46
N ASN A 370 -1.87 35.71 6.86
CA ASN A 370 -2.81 34.73 7.37
C ASN A 370 -3.34 35.16 8.75
N PRO A 371 -4.66 35.38 8.91
CA PRO A 371 -5.24 35.92 10.14
C PRO A 371 -5.09 34.97 11.33
N PHE A 372 -4.83 33.68 11.08
CA PHE A 372 -4.65 32.68 12.13
C PHE A 372 -3.18 32.52 12.55
N LYS A 373 -2.22 33.14 11.84
CA LYS A 373 -0.77 32.95 12.07
C LYS A 373 -0.37 33.33 13.50
N ASP A 374 -0.76 34.52 13.95
CA ASP A 374 -0.37 35.01 15.28
C ASP A 374 -1.06 34.24 16.40
N GLN A 375 -2.35 33.93 16.24
CA GLN A 375 -3.10 33.11 17.19
C GLN A 375 -2.51 31.69 17.31
N LEU A 376 -2.14 31.09 16.17
CA LEU A 376 -1.51 29.77 16.12
C LEU A 376 -0.13 29.80 16.78
N ASN A 377 0.69 30.81 16.49
CA ASN A 377 2.01 30.97 17.11
C ASN A 377 1.92 31.19 18.62
N SER A 378 0.98 32.03 19.07
CA SER A 378 0.69 32.23 20.50
C SER A 378 0.28 30.91 21.16
N THR A 379 -0.64 30.17 20.54
CA THR A 379 -1.12 28.89 21.10
C THR A 379 -0.02 27.83 21.11
N LYS A 380 0.85 27.78 20.09
CA LYS A 380 2.04 26.91 20.07
C LYS A 380 2.97 27.23 21.25
N ASN A 381 3.20 28.52 21.53
CA ASN A 381 4.02 28.96 22.66
C ASN A 381 3.35 28.64 24.00
N ASP A 382 2.03 28.81 24.12
CA ASP A 382 1.27 28.47 25.32
C ASP A 382 1.32 26.97 25.62
N VAL A 383 1.17 26.11 24.61
CA VAL A 383 1.33 24.65 24.74
C VAL A 383 2.72 24.34 25.26
N LYS A 384 3.78 24.89 24.64
CA LYS A 384 5.17 24.68 25.08
C LYS A 384 5.42 25.15 26.52
N LYS A 385 4.82 26.27 26.90
CA LYS A 385 4.91 26.81 28.27
C LYS A 385 4.19 25.91 29.27
N LEU A 386 2.97 25.45 28.95
CA LEU A 386 2.20 24.54 29.79
C LEU A 386 2.89 23.19 29.94
N GLU A 387 3.49 22.64 28.89
CA GLU A 387 4.33 21.44 28.96
C GLU A 387 5.49 21.64 29.94
N GLY A 388 6.20 22.76 29.85
CA GLY A 388 7.30 23.07 30.77
C GLY A 388 6.85 23.26 32.23
N LEU A 389 5.68 23.86 32.45
CA LEU A 389 5.09 24.02 33.79
C LEU A 389 4.64 22.68 34.37
N LEU A 390 3.95 21.87 33.58
CA LEU A 390 3.50 20.55 33.99
C LEU A 390 4.70 19.66 34.32
N LYS A 391 5.75 19.64 33.48
CA LYS A 391 6.98 18.89 33.74
C LYS A 391 7.59 19.24 35.10
N LYS A 392 7.74 20.55 35.36
CA LYS A 392 8.28 21.03 36.65
C LYS A 392 7.37 20.70 37.82
N ALA A 393 6.05 20.67 37.63
CA ALA A 393 5.10 20.30 38.68
C ALA A 393 5.23 18.81 39.02
N LEU A 394 5.30 17.95 38.00
CA LEU A 394 5.52 16.50 38.15
C LEU A 394 6.86 16.19 38.83
N GLU A 395 7.96 16.79 38.38
CA GLU A 395 9.30 16.61 39.00
C GLU A 395 9.34 17.08 40.46
N LYS A 396 8.66 18.20 40.78
CA LYS A 396 8.56 18.68 42.17
C LYS A 396 7.78 17.70 43.03
N GLU A 397 6.72 17.09 42.49
CA GLU A 397 5.89 16.16 43.24
C GLU A 397 6.70 14.97 43.75
N LEU A 398 7.61 14.42 42.94
CA LEU A 398 8.54 13.35 43.34
C LEU A 398 9.34 13.73 44.61
N VAL A 399 9.84 14.96 44.65
CA VAL A 399 10.62 15.48 45.79
C VAL A 399 9.75 15.68 47.03
N TRP A 400 8.54 16.21 46.87
CA TRP A 400 7.66 16.54 47.99
C TRP A 400 6.96 15.33 48.57
N GLY A 401 6.47 14.42 47.72
CA GLY A 401 5.84 13.18 48.17
C GLY A 401 6.78 12.33 49.02
N LYS A 402 8.07 12.26 48.65
CA LYS A 402 9.11 11.64 49.49
C LYS A 402 9.29 12.30 50.85
N LYS A 403 9.23 13.64 50.92
CA LYS A 403 9.31 14.38 52.19
C LYS A 403 8.06 14.19 53.05
N ILE A 404 6.88 14.06 52.44
CA ILE A 404 5.62 13.81 53.17
C ILE A 404 5.70 12.42 53.80
N TYR A 405 6.01 11.40 53.02
CA TYR A 405 6.17 10.02 53.48
C TYR A 405 7.18 9.89 54.62
N GLN A 406 8.36 10.53 54.51
CA GLN A 406 9.38 10.51 55.58
C GLN A 406 8.90 11.11 56.91
N ASN A 407 7.89 11.98 56.88
CA ASN A 407 7.31 12.61 58.07
C ASN A 407 5.99 11.95 58.53
N GLU A 408 5.46 10.96 57.80
CA GLU A 408 4.29 10.20 58.23
C GLU A 408 4.64 9.34 59.46
N GLY A 409 3.83 9.47 60.52
CA GLY A 409 3.96 8.65 61.74
C GLY A 409 5.02 9.09 62.77
N GLN A 410 5.82 10.13 62.49
CA GLN A 410 6.81 10.64 63.46
C GLN A 410 6.21 11.68 64.41
N LYS A 411 6.27 11.43 65.72
CA LYS A 411 5.79 12.36 66.77
C LYS A 411 6.95 13.21 67.29
N GLY A 412 7.09 14.44 66.77
CA GLY A 412 8.01 15.45 67.29
C GLY A 412 7.67 16.87 66.83
N ILE A 413 8.12 17.88 67.58
CA ILE A 413 7.76 19.30 67.37
C ILE A 413 8.27 19.82 66.01
N ILE A 414 9.48 19.40 65.62
CA ILE A 414 10.10 19.78 64.34
C ILE A 414 9.34 19.13 63.18
N GLN A 415 8.99 17.83 63.27
CA GLN A 415 8.18 17.16 62.24
C GLN A 415 6.79 17.80 62.12
N GLY A 416 6.16 18.23 63.22
CA GLY A 416 4.88 18.93 63.20
C GLY A 416 4.93 20.30 62.51
N LEU A 417 6.04 21.04 62.63
CA LEU A 417 6.27 22.29 61.91
C LEU A 417 6.51 22.04 60.42
N VAL A 418 7.27 21.01 60.07
CA VAL A 418 7.51 20.60 58.68
C VAL A 418 6.20 20.17 58.00
N HIS A 419 5.37 19.38 58.69
CA HIS A 419 4.05 18.96 58.19
C HIS A 419 3.14 20.16 57.92
N ARG A 420 3.04 21.11 58.88
CA ARG A 420 2.27 22.36 58.68
C ARG A 420 2.80 23.21 57.53
N TYR A 421 4.12 23.29 57.35
CA TYR A 421 4.71 23.99 56.21
C TYR A 421 4.35 23.32 54.87
N LEU A 422 4.43 21.99 54.80
CA LEU A 422 4.07 21.21 53.61
C LEU A 422 2.58 21.38 53.28
N GLU A 423 1.71 21.28 54.29
CA GLU A 423 0.27 21.51 54.15
C GLU A 423 -0.04 22.93 53.67
N TRP A 424 0.54 23.96 54.31
CA TRP A 424 0.38 25.36 53.91
C TRP A 424 0.83 25.59 52.47
N ARG A 425 1.99 25.03 52.08
CA ARG A 425 2.54 25.15 50.73
C ARG A 425 1.62 24.50 49.70
N THR A 426 1.14 23.29 49.95
CA THR A 426 0.25 22.57 49.04
C THR A 426 -1.07 23.30 48.89
N LYS A 427 -1.69 23.75 50.00
CA LYS A 427 -2.93 24.54 49.97
C LYS A 427 -2.73 25.93 49.35
N SER A 428 -1.55 26.53 49.48
CA SER A 428 -1.21 27.81 48.86
C SER A 428 -0.87 27.70 47.37
N ASN A 429 -0.59 26.49 46.87
CA ASN A 429 -0.33 26.27 45.45
C ASN A 429 -1.62 26.39 44.65
N LYS A 430 -1.86 27.57 44.06
CA LYS A 430 -3.02 27.85 43.22
C LYS A 430 -3.04 27.07 41.89
N GLN A 431 -1.95 26.40 41.52
CA GLN A 431 -1.87 25.61 40.29
C GLN A 431 -1.77 24.12 40.61
N LEU A 432 -2.93 23.47 40.64
CA LEU A 432 -3.07 22.02 40.78
C LEU A 432 -2.50 21.32 39.53
N THR A 433 -1.86 20.17 39.70
CA THR A 433 -1.19 19.46 38.60
C THR A 433 -2.19 19.02 37.53
N TRP A 434 -3.33 18.49 37.97
CA TRP A 434 -4.48 18.18 37.11
C TRP A 434 -4.95 19.38 36.29
N SER A 435 -5.06 20.55 36.90
CA SER A 435 -5.51 21.77 36.18
C SER A 435 -4.55 22.19 35.08
N LEU A 436 -3.23 22.00 35.27
CA LEU A 436 -2.21 22.26 34.24
C LEU A 436 -2.35 21.29 33.07
N TYR A 437 -2.57 20.00 33.37
CA TYR A 437 -2.84 18.98 32.37
C TYR A 437 -4.11 19.27 31.55
N LYS A 438 -5.23 19.60 32.22
CA LYS A 438 -6.48 19.96 31.55
C LYS A 438 -6.30 21.15 30.60
N ARG A 439 -5.64 22.22 31.06
CA ARG A 439 -5.33 23.39 30.22
C ARG A 439 -4.41 23.05 29.05
N LEU A 440 -3.42 22.18 29.26
CA LEU A 440 -2.54 21.70 28.19
C LEU A 440 -3.35 20.96 27.12
N PHE A 441 -4.27 20.09 27.54
CA PHE A 441 -5.15 19.35 26.64
C PHE A 441 -6.05 20.29 25.82
N GLU A 442 -6.77 21.20 26.47
CA GLU A 442 -7.62 22.20 25.82
C GLU A 442 -6.84 23.05 24.79
N ARG A 443 -5.65 23.54 25.18
CA ARG A 443 -4.78 24.30 24.26
C ARG A 443 -4.24 23.45 23.12
N THR A 444 -4.05 22.15 23.32
CA THR A 444 -3.62 21.24 22.27
C THR A 444 -4.72 21.01 21.24
N ILE A 445 -5.98 20.86 21.67
CA ILE A 445 -7.15 20.81 20.77
C ILE A 445 -7.25 22.11 19.98
N GLN A 446 -7.17 23.26 20.67
CA GLN A 446 -7.23 24.56 20.01
C GLN A 446 -6.10 24.75 18.99
N LYS A 447 -4.87 24.29 19.30
CA LYS A 447 -3.73 24.31 18.37
C LYS A 447 -4.05 23.50 17.11
N THR A 448 -4.66 22.32 17.25
CA THR A 448 -5.07 21.47 16.13
C THR A 448 -6.09 22.18 15.25
N GLU A 449 -7.14 22.75 15.83
CA GLU A 449 -8.18 23.48 15.08
C GLU A 449 -7.64 24.73 14.37
N LEU A 450 -6.79 25.52 15.03
CA LEU A 450 -6.12 26.66 14.41
C LEU A 450 -5.17 26.22 13.28
N SER A 451 -4.52 25.06 13.43
CA SER A 451 -3.65 24.50 12.39
C SER A 451 -4.44 24.16 11.12
N LYS A 452 -5.63 23.55 11.26
CA LYS A 452 -6.54 23.28 10.13
C LYS A 452 -6.92 24.57 9.41
N LYS A 453 -7.42 25.56 10.16
CA LYS A 453 -7.81 26.88 9.64
C LYS A 453 -6.67 27.59 8.93
N PHE A 454 -5.47 27.55 9.52
CA PHE A 454 -4.26 28.12 8.92
C PHE A 454 -3.97 27.52 7.54
N ILE A 455 -3.95 26.19 7.43
CA ILE A 455 -3.62 25.48 6.19
C ILE A 455 -4.69 25.74 5.10
N LEU A 456 -5.97 25.67 5.46
CA LEU A 456 -7.07 25.91 4.53
C LEU A 456 -7.06 27.36 4.00
N TRP A 457 -6.76 28.33 4.87
CA TRP A 457 -6.62 29.72 4.47
C TRP A 457 -5.43 29.92 3.52
N GLU A 458 -4.25 29.36 3.81
CA GLU A 458 -3.07 29.46 2.93
C GLU A 458 -3.39 28.97 1.52
N LYS A 459 -4.08 27.83 1.41
CA LYS A 459 -4.50 27.30 0.11
C LYS A 459 -5.47 28.25 -0.60
N GLN A 460 -6.48 28.76 0.10
CA GLN A 460 -7.45 29.68 -0.52
C GLN A 460 -6.75 30.95 -1.02
N TYR A 461 -5.83 31.49 -0.23
CA TYR A 461 -5.02 32.65 -0.61
C TYR A 461 -4.15 32.37 -1.86
N GLN A 462 -3.49 31.21 -1.95
CA GLN A 462 -2.72 30.85 -3.16
C GLN A 462 -3.62 30.70 -4.39
N LEU A 463 -4.80 30.11 -4.21
CA LEU A 463 -5.78 29.98 -5.28
C LEU A 463 -6.25 31.34 -5.79
N ASP A 464 -6.59 32.25 -4.88
CA ASP A 464 -7.08 33.58 -5.23
C ASP A 464 -6.00 34.41 -5.96
N LYS A 465 -4.77 34.37 -5.44
CA LYS A 465 -3.59 35.01 -6.06
C LYS A 465 -3.36 34.51 -7.49
N LEU A 466 -3.53 33.21 -7.72
CA LEU A 466 -3.38 32.61 -9.04
C LEU A 466 -4.52 33.00 -9.97
N LEU A 467 -5.76 33.06 -9.48
CA LEU A 467 -6.91 33.50 -10.26
C LEU A 467 -6.78 34.96 -10.69
N LEU A 468 -6.16 35.82 -9.88
CA LEU A 468 -5.86 37.21 -10.26
C LEU A 468 -4.71 37.30 -11.28
N GLY A 469 -3.58 36.63 -11.03
CA GLY A 469 -2.35 36.84 -11.81
C GLY A 469 -2.12 35.88 -12.98
N LYS A 470 -2.65 34.64 -12.90
CA LYS A 470 -2.28 33.51 -13.78
C LYS A 470 -3.47 32.66 -14.25
N ARG A 471 -4.69 33.23 -14.30
CA ARG A 471 -5.91 32.51 -14.77
C ARG A 471 -5.74 31.80 -16.12
N LYS A 472 -4.99 32.39 -17.06
CA LYS A 472 -4.71 31.79 -18.39
C LYS A 472 -4.00 30.43 -18.28
N THR A 473 -3.19 30.22 -17.24
CA THR A 473 -2.48 28.95 -17.00
C THR A 473 -3.46 27.83 -16.65
N LEU A 474 -4.44 28.08 -15.78
CA LEU A 474 -5.50 27.10 -15.47
C LEU A 474 -6.36 26.77 -16.70
N ILE A 475 -6.67 27.76 -17.53
CA ILE A 475 -7.41 27.54 -18.79
C ILE A 475 -6.59 26.69 -19.76
N SER A 476 -5.29 26.98 -19.89
CA SER A 476 -4.38 26.18 -20.72
C SER A 476 -4.31 24.73 -20.26
N PHE A 477 -4.21 24.51 -18.96
CA PHE A 477 -4.21 23.18 -18.35
C PHE A 477 -5.55 22.46 -18.56
N LEU A 478 -6.67 23.15 -18.37
CA LEU A 478 -8.00 22.60 -18.66
C LEU A 478 -8.15 22.19 -20.14
N LYS A 479 -7.62 23.00 -21.07
CA LYS A 479 -7.59 22.66 -22.50
C LYS A 479 -6.72 21.42 -22.76
N ALA A 480 -5.59 21.27 -22.08
CA ALA A 480 -4.75 20.08 -22.18
C ALA A 480 -5.50 18.83 -21.69
N LEU A 481 -6.21 18.91 -20.55
CA LEU A 481 -7.05 17.82 -20.04
C LEU A 481 -8.22 17.45 -20.98
N LYS A 482 -8.71 18.41 -21.78
CA LYS A 482 -9.78 18.20 -22.79
C LYS A 482 -9.27 17.62 -24.12
N ALA A 483 -7.96 17.49 -24.32
CA ALA A 483 -7.40 16.99 -25.58
C ALA A 483 -7.83 15.54 -25.87
N ARG A 484 -8.30 15.30 -27.11
CA ARG A 484 -8.86 14.02 -27.59
C ARG A 484 -7.81 12.93 -27.82
N THR A 485 -6.56 13.31 -28.08
CA THR A 485 -5.45 12.38 -28.37
C THR A 485 -4.35 12.48 -27.31
N SER A 486 -3.76 11.35 -26.92
CA SER A 486 -2.67 11.27 -25.94
C SER A 486 -1.42 12.07 -26.33
N SER A 487 -1.04 12.06 -27.62
CA SER A 487 0.09 12.84 -28.14
C SER A 487 -0.09 14.35 -27.97
N ARG A 488 -1.24 14.90 -28.40
CA ARG A 488 -1.56 16.32 -28.23
C ARG A 488 -1.67 16.73 -26.76
N ARG A 489 -2.21 15.86 -25.91
CA ARG A 489 -2.25 16.09 -24.45
C ARG A 489 -0.85 16.24 -23.89
N MET A 490 0.06 15.33 -24.23
CA MET A 490 1.45 15.35 -23.77
C MET A 490 2.17 16.62 -24.24
N GLU A 491 1.99 17.01 -25.50
CA GLU A 491 2.57 18.24 -26.03
C GLU A 491 2.08 19.49 -25.27
N MET A 492 0.77 19.55 -24.98
CA MET A 492 0.19 20.66 -24.22
C MET A 492 0.63 20.66 -22.75
N PHE A 493 0.83 19.48 -22.14
CA PHE A 493 1.40 19.36 -20.80
C PHE A 493 2.85 19.80 -20.75
N ASN A 494 3.67 19.44 -21.73
CA ASN A 494 5.07 19.86 -21.78
C ASN A 494 5.22 21.38 -21.91
N LYS A 495 4.23 22.06 -22.50
CA LYS A 495 4.16 23.53 -22.61
C LYS A 495 3.50 24.21 -21.40
N ALA A 496 2.87 23.46 -20.51
CA ALA A 496 2.14 24.03 -19.37
C ALA A 496 3.08 24.33 -18.20
N ASP A 497 2.82 25.45 -17.51
CA ASP A 497 3.51 25.78 -16.26
C ASP A 497 2.91 24.98 -15.09
N PHE A 498 3.43 23.75 -14.92
CA PHE A 498 2.98 22.86 -13.86
C PHE A 498 3.26 23.38 -12.45
N ASN A 499 4.26 24.25 -12.24
CA ASN A 499 4.56 24.78 -10.91
C ASN A 499 3.36 25.57 -10.37
N THR A 500 2.74 26.38 -11.22
CA THR A 500 1.52 27.13 -10.88
C THR A 500 0.35 26.19 -10.52
N ILE A 501 0.28 24.99 -11.10
CA ILE A 501 -0.76 24.01 -10.75
C ILE A 501 -0.45 23.35 -9.40
N LEU A 502 0.82 23.06 -9.14
CA LEU A 502 1.28 22.51 -7.86
C LEU A 502 1.07 23.50 -6.70
N ASP A 503 1.07 24.81 -6.96
CA ASP A 503 0.71 25.82 -5.95
C ASP A 503 -0.75 25.69 -5.49
N VAL A 504 -1.66 25.22 -6.36
CA VAL A 504 -3.09 25.01 -6.04
C VAL A 504 -3.38 23.63 -5.50
N PHE A 505 -2.82 22.62 -6.17
CA PHE A 505 -2.98 21.21 -5.86
C PHE A 505 -1.60 20.65 -5.52
N PRO A 506 -1.13 20.86 -4.28
CA PRO A 506 0.24 20.52 -3.93
C PRO A 506 0.42 19.02 -3.65
N ILE A 507 -0.65 18.25 -3.43
CA ILE A 507 -0.59 16.81 -3.15
C ILE A 507 -1.21 16.04 -4.32
N TRP A 508 -0.42 15.21 -4.98
CA TRP A 508 -0.86 14.36 -6.09
C TRP A 508 -0.80 12.90 -5.68
N LEU A 509 -1.90 12.17 -5.88
CA LEU A 509 -1.99 10.76 -5.58
C LEU A 509 -2.14 9.97 -6.89
N CYS A 510 -1.19 9.13 -7.24
CA CYS A 510 -1.19 8.41 -8.52
C CYS A 510 -0.74 6.96 -8.37
N SER A 511 -1.26 6.05 -9.19
CA SER A 511 -0.61 4.75 -9.33
C SER A 511 0.69 4.91 -10.12
N LEU A 512 1.68 4.05 -9.86
CA LEU A 512 2.93 4.05 -10.64
C LEU A 512 2.68 3.77 -12.13
N SER A 513 1.68 2.92 -12.45
CA SER A 513 1.33 2.58 -13.84
C SER A 513 0.67 3.73 -14.61
N ASP A 514 -0.01 4.65 -13.93
CA ASP A 514 -0.73 5.75 -14.58
C ASP A 514 0.09 7.05 -14.66
N LEU A 515 1.28 7.07 -14.06
CA LEU A 515 2.08 8.28 -13.89
C LEU A 515 2.38 9.00 -15.22
N TYR A 516 2.78 8.22 -16.23
CA TYR A 516 3.16 8.73 -17.56
C TYR A 516 1.99 9.38 -18.32
N ASN A 517 0.74 9.06 -17.96
CA ASN A 517 -0.46 9.60 -18.60
C ASN A 517 -0.90 10.94 -18.02
N VAL A 518 -0.45 11.24 -16.80
CA VAL A 518 -1.00 12.34 -15.99
C VAL A 518 0.04 13.42 -15.71
N LEU A 519 1.32 13.06 -15.60
CA LEU A 519 2.39 13.99 -15.28
C LEU A 519 3.50 13.98 -16.34
N PRO A 520 4.00 15.15 -16.78
CA PRO A 520 5.12 15.21 -17.71
C PRO A 520 6.39 14.65 -17.04
N LEU A 521 7.28 14.08 -17.84
CA LEU A 521 8.58 13.62 -17.38
C LEU A 521 9.55 14.81 -17.25
N LYS A 522 9.35 15.64 -16.22
CA LYS A 522 10.24 16.76 -15.90
C LYS A 522 11.06 16.43 -14.65
N PRO A 523 12.40 16.50 -14.71
CA PRO A 523 13.24 16.27 -13.54
C PRO A 523 12.88 17.23 -12.41
N GLU A 524 12.79 16.71 -11.18
CA GLU A 524 12.60 17.53 -9.97
C GLU A 524 11.36 18.46 -9.99
N LEU A 525 10.30 18.03 -10.68
CA LEU A 525 9.00 18.71 -10.73
C LEU A 525 8.36 18.88 -9.34
N PHE A 526 8.42 17.84 -8.51
CA PHE A 526 7.94 17.83 -7.14
C PHE A 526 9.10 18.03 -6.16
N ASP A 527 8.84 18.64 -5.01
CA ASP A 527 9.82 18.67 -3.93
C ASP A 527 10.00 17.29 -3.29
N TYR A 528 8.92 16.51 -3.19
CA TYR A 528 8.91 15.18 -2.59
C TYR A 528 8.13 14.17 -3.43
N VAL A 529 8.65 12.96 -3.52
CA VAL A 529 7.87 11.76 -3.86
C VAL A 529 7.81 10.83 -2.65
N ILE A 530 6.64 10.29 -2.35
CA ILE A 530 6.43 9.28 -1.32
C ILE A 530 5.96 8.01 -2.01
N ILE A 531 6.72 6.92 -1.87
CA ILE A 531 6.37 5.61 -2.44
C ILE A 531 5.78 4.77 -1.31
N ASP A 532 4.47 4.55 -1.34
CA ASP A 532 3.77 3.70 -0.37
C ASP A 532 3.70 2.24 -0.86
N GLU A 533 3.66 1.31 0.09
CA GLU A 533 3.74 -0.14 -0.17
C GLU A 533 4.94 -0.50 -1.07
N ALA A 534 6.09 0.10 -0.78
CA ALA A 534 7.31 -0.01 -1.57
C ALA A 534 7.81 -1.45 -1.75
N THR A 535 7.50 -2.38 -0.82
CA THR A 535 7.84 -3.80 -1.00
C THR A 535 7.15 -4.46 -2.19
N GLN A 536 5.98 -3.94 -2.59
CA GLN A 536 5.22 -4.44 -3.73
C GLN A 536 5.63 -3.79 -5.06
N CYS A 537 6.40 -2.71 -5.01
CA CYS A 537 6.74 -1.91 -6.18
C CYS A 537 8.03 -2.41 -6.82
N ASP A 538 7.97 -2.70 -8.12
CA ASP A 538 9.16 -3.01 -8.91
C ASP A 538 9.99 -1.75 -9.16
N ILE A 539 11.30 -1.92 -9.32
CA ILE A 539 12.24 -0.79 -9.44
C ILE A 539 11.99 0.01 -10.72
N ALA A 540 11.61 -0.65 -11.82
CA ALA A 540 11.44 -0.02 -13.12
C ALA A 540 10.28 0.98 -13.13
N THR A 541 9.16 0.67 -12.50
CA THR A 541 8.02 1.60 -12.40
C THR A 541 8.29 2.76 -11.43
N CYS A 542 9.18 2.59 -10.45
CA CYS A 542 9.54 3.65 -9.50
C CYS A 542 10.51 4.70 -10.07
N ILE A 543 11.44 4.34 -10.97
CA ILE A 543 12.45 5.26 -11.51
C ILE A 543 11.83 6.54 -12.11
N PRO A 544 10.77 6.50 -12.94
CA PRO A 544 10.15 7.72 -13.46
C PRO A 544 9.48 8.59 -12.38
N ALA A 545 9.03 8.00 -11.27
CA ALA A 545 8.51 8.76 -10.12
C ALA A 545 9.65 9.47 -9.37
N LEU A 546 10.76 8.76 -9.14
CA LEU A 546 11.97 9.32 -8.53
C LEU A 546 12.58 10.45 -9.37
N GLN A 547 12.55 10.32 -10.69
CA GLN A 547 13.04 11.35 -11.61
C GLN A 547 12.26 12.66 -11.45
N ARG A 548 10.96 12.60 -11.16
CA ARG A 548 10.10 13.78 -11.00
C ARG A 548 10.25 14.49 -9.66
N ALA A 549 11.10 14.04 -8.74
CA ALA A 549 11.17 14.61 -7.39
C ALA A 549 12.59 14.97 -6.93
N ARG A 550 12.68 15.96 -6.03
CA ARG A 550 13.95 16.39 -5.40
C ARG A 550 14.37 15.52 -4.23
N ASN A 551 13.41 15.02 -3.48
CA ASN A 551 13.60 14.13 -2.33
C ASN A 551 12.59 12.98 -2.42
N THR A 552 12.89 11.86 -1.79
CA THR A 552 12.05 10.67 -1.78
C THR A 552 11.91 10.09 -0.37
N VAL A 553 10.71 9.62 -0.06
CA VAL A 553 10.42 8.85 1.15
C VAL A 553 9.83 7.51 0.72
N ILE A 554 10.51 6.43 1.06
CA ILE A 554 10.12 5.07 0.68
C ILE A 554 9.50 4.41 1.91
N VAL A 555 8.23 4.03 1.79
CA VAL A 555 7.41 3.53 2.89
C VAL A 555 6.96 2.11 2.59
N GLY A 556 7.21 1.19 3.51
CA GLY A 556 6.85 -0.21 3.32
C GLY A 556 7.13 -1.07 4.53
N ASP A 557 7.01 -2.39 4.35
CA ASP A 557 7.29 -3.37 5.39
C ASP A 557 7.96 -4.61 4.79
N PRO A 558 9.27 -4.84 5.06
CA PRO A 558 10.03 -5.95 4.49
C PRO A 558 9.52 -7.34 4.92
N LYS A 559 8.64 -7.41 5.93
CA LYS A 559 8.00 -8.63 6.42
C LYS A 559 6.61 -8.88 5.81
N GLN A 560 6.13 -8.01 4.92
CA GLN A 560 4.89 -8.20 4.14
C GLN A 560 5.19 -8.58 2.70
N LEU A 561 4.13 -8.79 1.91
CA LEU A 561 4.21 -9.28 0.53
C LEU A 561 5.14 -8.42 -0.33
N ARG A 562 5.97 -9.13 -1.09
CA ARG A 562 6.92 -8.57 -2.06
C ARG A 562 6.29 -8.43 -3.43
N HIS A 563 6.94 -7.66 -4.30
CA HIS A 563 6.59 -7.62 -5.70
C HIS A 563 6.77 -9.03 -6.30
N VAL A 564 5.89 -9.39 -7.23
CA VAL A 564 5.97 -10.66 -7.95
C VAL A 564 6.44 -10.38 -9.36
N SER A 565 7.52 -11.04 -9.75
CA SER A 565 8.10 -11.03 -11.10
C SER A 565 8.02 -12.43 -11.70
N PHE A 566 7.56 -12.52 -12.95
CA PHE A 566 7.53 -13.75 -13.74
C PHE A 566 8.78 -13.90 -14.62
N LEU A 567 9.66 -12.90 -14.65
CA LEU A 567 10.97 -12.95 -15.33
C LEU A 567 11.78 -14.18 -14.89
N SER A 568 12.24 -14.98 -15.85
CA SER A 568 13.10 -16.12 -15.54
C SER A 568 14.51 -15.67 -15.13
N LYS A 569 15.18 -16.47 -14.29
CA LYS A 569 16.54 -16.17 -13.82
C LYS A 569 17.55 -16.13 -14.98
N SER A 570 17.38 -17.00 -15.97
CA SER A 570 18.18 -17.05 -17.20
C SER A 570 18.09 -15.74 -17.99
N ILE A 571 16.90 -15.20 -18.19
CA ILE A 571 16.70 -13.91 -18.89
C ILE A 571 17.35 -12.78 -18.11
N GLN A 572 17.14 -12.71 -16.79
CA GLN A 572 17.77 -11.69 -15.96
C GLN A 572 19.30 -11.74 -16.08
N HIS A 573 19.91 -12.91 -16.00
CA HIS A 573 21.35 -13.07 -16.17
C HIS A 573 21.85 -12.65 -17.56
N SER A 574 21.12 -13.01 -18.62
CA SER A 574 21.46 -12.57 -19.97
C SER A 574 21.41 -11.04 -20.12
N LEU A 575 20.41 -10.39 -19.51
CA LEU A 575 20.30 -8.93 -19.49
C LEU A 575 21.39 -8.28 -18.63
N GLN A 576 21.76 -8.88 -17.50
CA GLN A 576 22.89 -8.43 -16.69
C GLN A 576 24.19 -8.46 -17.52
N GLN A 577 24.44 -9.54 -18.26
CA GLN A 577 25.61 -9.67 -19.14
C GLN A 577 25.60 -8.61 -20.26
N LYS A 578 24.45 -8.43 -20.92
CA LYS A 578 24.28 -7.43 -21.98
C LYS A 578 24.65 -6.02 -21.54
N TYR A 579 24.34 -5.67 -20.29
CA TYR A 579 24.60 -4.36 -19.73
C TYR A 579 25.86 -4.30 -18.87
N GLU A 580 26.73 -5.33 -18.89
CA GLU A 580 27.96 -5.41 -18.08
C GLU A 580 27.74 -5.32 -16.56
N LEU A 581 26.56 -5.72 -16.07
CA LEU A 581 26.16 -5.73 -14.65
C LEU A 581 26.52 -7.06 -13.94
N ASN A 582 27.50 -7.78 -14.47
CA ASN A 582 27.92 -9.08 -13.94
C ASN A 582 28.48 -8.94 -12.52
N ASN A 583 28.13 -9.89 -11.63
CA ASN A 583 28.58 -10.00 -10.23
C ASN A 583 28.05 -8.96 -9.22
N SER A 584 26.99 -8.22 -9.53
CA SER A 584 26.35 -7.36 -8.52
C SER A 584 25.05 -7.98 -8.02
N GLU A 585 25.09 -8.56 -6.81
CA GLU A 585 23.87 -8.99 -6.09
C GLU A 585 22.87 -7.83 -5.89
N VAL A 586 23.28 -6.58 -6.10
CA VAL A 586 22.47 -5.36 -5.97
C VAL A 586 21.41 -5.22 -7.09
N PHE A 587 21.69 -5.72 -8.30
CA PHE A 587 20.81 -5.53 -9.47
C PHE A 587 19.96 -6.76 -9.80
N ASP A 588 19.03 -7.10 -8.92
CA ASP A 588 18.06 -8.20 -9.09
C ASP A 588 16.63 -7.65 -9.27
N TYR A 589 16.10 -7.69 -10.50
CA TYR A 589 14.74 -7.22 -10.78
C TYR A 589 13.68 -8.20 -10.25
N ARG A 590 13.99 -9.49 -10.21
CA ARG A 590 13.05 -10.55 -9.85
C ARG A 590 12.76 -10.59 -8.36
N GLU A 591 13.79 -10.49 -7.52
CA GLU A 591 13.68 -10.73 -6.07
C GLU A 591 13.76 -9.45 -5.22
N LYS A 592 14.29 -8.33 -5.76
CA LYS A 592 14.38 -7.04 -5.04
C LYS A 592 13.31 -6.04 -5.44
N SER A 593 12.63 -5.49 -4.44
CA SER A 593 11.73 -4.35 -4.57
C SER A 593 12.50 -3.03 -4.49
N ILE A 594 11.82 -1.92 -4.77
CA ILE A 594 12.42 -0.59 -4.55
C ILE A 594 12.80 -0.36 -3.07
N LEU A 595 12.09 -1.00 -2.13
CA LEU A 595 12.45 -0.93 -0.70
C LEU A 595 13.82 -1.58 -0.44
N ASP A 596 14.07 -2.76 -1.02
CA ASP A 596 15.33 -3.48 -0.80
C ASP A 596 16.52 -2.70 -1.38
N VAL A 597 16.37 -2.17 -2.61
CA VAL A 597 17.43 -1.35 -3.24
C VAL A 597 17.68 -0.07 -2.45
N ALA A 598 16.61 0.57 -1.97
CA ALA A 598 16.75 1.75 -1.13
C ALA A 598 17.46 1.44 0.18
N PHE A 599 17.15 0.30 0.80
CA PHE A 599 17.77 -0.13 2.06
C PHE A 599 19.29 -0.31 1.88
N GLU A 600 19.70 -0.94 0.77
CA GLU A 600 21.12 -1.14 0.44
C GLU A 600 21.85 0.16 0.06
N SER A 601 21.14 1.16 -0.45
CA SER A 601 21.72 2.45 -0.83
C SER A 601 21.88 3.45 0.34
N ILE A 602 21.24 3.19 1.48
CA ILE A 602 21.29 4.07 2.65
C ILE A 602 22.55 3.77 3.48
N GLU A 603 23.42 4.77 3.63
CA GLU A 603 24.69 4.64 4.38
C GLU A 603 24.53 4.75 5.91
N SER A 604 23.48 5.44 6.40
CA SER A 604 23.28 5.70 7.83
C SER A 604 21.85 5.41 8.29
N GLN A 605 21.75 4.81 9.47
CA GLN A 605 20.49 4.60 10.20
C GLN A 605 19.70 5.91 10.43
N ASP A 606 20.36 7.07 10.35
CA ASP A 606 19.74 8.40 10.42
C ASP A 606 18.74 8.66 9.28
N SER A 607 18.68 7.82 8.25
CA SER A 607 17.71 7.92 7.16
C SER A 607 16.56 6.90 7.28
N VAL A 608 16.58 6.02 8.28
CA VAL A 608 15.58 4.95 8.47
C VAL A 608 14.76 5.20 9.73
N SER A 609 13.44 5.22 9.59
CA SER A 609 12.49 5.27 10.72
C SER A 609 11.68 4.00 10.81
N PHE A 610 11.44 3.53 12.03
CA PHE A 610 10.58 2.39 12.32
C PHE A 610 9.37 2.88 13.12
N LEU A 611 8.15 2.47 12.74
CA LEU A 611 6.92 2.79 13.47
C LEU A 611 6.60 1.64 14.44
N HIS A 612 6.63 1.91 15.75
CA HIS A 612 6.47 0.88 16.78
C HIS A 612 5.03 0.74 17.29
N GLU A 613 4.22 1.79 17.25
CA GLU A 613 2.88 1.81 17.85
C GLU A 613 1.84 1.18 16.92
N HIS A 614 1.18 0.11 17.36
CA HIS A 614 0.16 -0.65 16.60
C HIS A 614 -1.26 -0.34 17.08
N PHE A 615 -2.14 0.10 16.18
CA PHE A 615 -3.49 0.61 16.49
C PHE A 615 -4.64 -0.22 15.91
N ARG A 616 -4.37 -1.34 15.23
CA ARG A 616 -5.38 -2.06 14.44
C ARG A 616 -6.03 -3.22 15.18
N SER A 617 -5.23 -4.22 15.49
CA SER A 617 -5.65 -5.56 15.88
C SER A 617 -5.58 -5.71 17.39
N THR A 618 -6.46 -6.53 17.97
CA THR A 618 -6.36 -6.87 19.39
C THR A 618 -5.03 -7.57 19.73
N PRO A 619 -4.58 -7.54 21.00
CA PRO A 619 -3.31 -8.15 21.40
C PRO A 619 -3.17 -9.62 21.01
N GLN A 620 -4.26 -10.39 21.07
CA GLN A 620 -4.27 -11.81 20.73
C GLN A 620 -4.00 -12.06 19.24
N ILE A 621 -4.52 -11.19 18.36
CA ILE A 621 -4.33 -11.29 16.90
C ILE A 621 -2.89 -10.93 16.52
N ILE A 622 -2.40 -9.78 16.97
CA ILE A 622 -1.07 -9.29 16.56
C ILE A 622 0.07 -9.97 17.34
N GLY A 623 -0.21 -10.56 18.51
CA GLY A 623 0.81 -11.10 19.43
C GLY A 623 1.76 -12.10 18.79
N PHE A 624 1.24 -13.08 18.03
CA PHE A 624 2.10 -14.03 17.31
C PHE A 624 2.99 -13.32 16.29
N SER A 625 2.41 -12.41 15.50
CA SER A 625 3.14 -11.69 14.46
C SER A 625 4.22 -10.77 15.05
N ASN A 626 3.91 -10.06 16.14
CA ASN A 626 4.85 -9.22 16.87
C ASN A 626 6.07 -10.02 17.35
N ARG A 627 5.84 -11.18 17.97
CA ARG A 627 6.90 -12.05 18.46
C ARG A 627 7.73 -12.65 17.33
N TYR A 628 7.08 -13.21 16.31
CA TYR A 628 7.75 -14.00 15.29
C TYR A 628 8.42 -13.15 14.20
N PHE A 629 7.80 -12.06 13.76
CA PHE A 629 8.31 -11.25 12.64
C PHE A 629 9.00 -9.95 13.09
N TYR A 630 8.65 -9.43 14.27
CA TYR A 630 9.09 -8.10 14.72
C TYR A 630 9.81 -8.12 16.08
N ASN A 631 10.17 -9.29 16.61
CA ASN A 631 10.93 -9.45 17.86
C ASN A 631 10.33 -8.68 19.06
N ASP A 632 9.00 -8.67 19.19
CA ASP A 632 8.26 -7.97 20.26
C ASP A 632 8.52 -6.44 20.31
N SER A 633 8.97 -5.85 19.20
CA SER A 633 9.23 -4.40 19.10
C SER A 633 7.96 -3.54 19.01
N LEU A 634 6.81 -4.12 18.66
CA LEU A 634 5.57 -3.36 18.53
C LEU A 634 4.90 -3.10 19.88
N LYS A 635 4.48 -1.86 20.09
CA LYS A 635 3.66 -1.41 21.22
C LYS A 635 2.19 -1.48 20.83
N ILE A 636 1.45 -2.39 21.45
CA ILE A 636 0.05 -2.65 21.10
C ILE A 636 -0.85 -1.63 21.80
N MET A 637 -1.43 -0.70 21.04
CA MET A 637 -2.27 0.42 21.52
C MET A 637 -3.75 0.02 21.69
N THR A 638 -4.10 -1.22 21.35
CA THR A 638 -5.45 -1.80 21.43
C THR A 638 -5.63 -2.70 22.65
N SER A 639 -4.61 -2.81 23.51
CA SER A 639 -4.58 -3.66 24.70
C SER A 639 -5.45 -3.09 25.82
N LEU A 640 -6.75 -2.96 25.57
CA LEU A 640 -7.72 -2.59 26.58
C LEU A 640 -8.07 -3.82 27.45
N PRO A 641 -8.46 -3.63 28.72
CA PRO A 641 -8.80 -4.72 29.62
C PRO A 641 -9.85 -5.69 29.05
N ASP A 642 -10.90 -5.17 28.42
CA ASP A 642 -11.98 -6.01 27.85
C ASP A 642 -11.49 -6.88 26.69
N HIS A 643 -10.53 -6.40 25.89
CA HIS A 643 -9.96 -7.14 24.75
C HIS A 643 -8.97 -8.24 25.16
N GLN A 644 -8.48 -8.23 26.41
CA GLN A 644 -7.65 -9.31 26.93
C GLN A 644 -8.48 -10.46 27.48
N ILE A 645 -9.74 -10.19 27.84
CA ILE A 645 -10.67 -11.19 28.40
C ILE A 645 -11.44 -11.90 27.27
N SER A 646 -11.73 -11.21 26.15
CA SER A 646 -12.42 -11.80 25.01
C SER A 646 -11.47 -12.61 24.10
N GLU A 647 -11.87 -13.84 23.78
CA GLU A 647 -11.17 -14.71 22.84
C GLU A 647 -11.34 -14.17 21.40
N SER A 648 -10.39 -13.33 20.99
CA SER A 648 -10.34 -12.65 19.69
C SER A 648 -9.84 -13.58 18.58
N VAL A 649 -9.02 -14.58 18.90
CA VAL A 649 -8.52 -15.59 17.95
C VAL A 649 -9.09 -16.95 18.33
N LYS A 650 -9.80 -17.60 17.41
CA LYS A 650 -10.41 -18.91 17.61
C LYS A 650 -9.94 -19.89 16.54
N TYR A 651 -9.43 -21.03 16.99
CA TYR A 651 -8.98 -22.11 16.12
C TYR A 651 -10.06 -23.19 16.03
N PHE A 652 -10.48 -23.52 14.80
CA PHE A 652 -11.49 -24.53 14.49
C PHE A 652 -10.83 -25.70 13.75
N PRO A 653 -10.43 -26.76 14.47
CA PRO A 653 -10.00 -27.99 13.83
C PRO A 653 -11.21 -28.66 13.17
N VAL A 654 -11.13 -28.91 11.88
CA VAL A 654 -12.19 -29.58 11.12
C VAL A 654 -11.67 -30.87 10.49
N ASN A 655 -12.55 -31.86 10.34
CA ASN A 655 -12.22 -33.13 9.68
C ASN A 655 -12.33 -33.00 8.15
N GLY A 656 -11.65 -32.02 7.56
CA GLY A 656 -11.59 -31.80 6.12
C GLY A 656 -10.43 -32.53 5.44
N SER A 657 -10.50 -32.65 4.11
CA SER A 657 -9.37 -33.07 3.29
C SER A 657 -9.26 -32.21 2.04
N ARG A 658 -8.03 -31.92 1.63
CA ARG A 658 -7.73 -31.15 0.44
C ARG A 658 -7.85 -32.06 -0.77
N ASN A 659 -8.82 -31.76 -1.64
CA ASN A 659 -9.05 -32.54 -2.86
C ASN A 659 -7.97 -32.27 -3.94
N LYS A 660 -8.01 -33.03 -5.04
CA LYS A 660 -7.07 -32.87 -6.17
C LYS A 660 -7.13 -31.49 -6.84
N LYS A 661 -8.27 -30.78 -6.72
CA LYS A 661 -8.46 -29.42 -7.21
C LYS A 661 -7.89 -28.37 -6.25
N GLY A 662 -7.27 -28.79 -5.15
CA GLY A 662 -6.65 -27.90 -4.17
C GLY A 662 -7.62 -27.26 -3.19
N ILE A 663 -8.88 -27.74 -3.13
CA ILE A 663 -10.00 -27.18 -2.34
C ILE A 663 -10.26 -28.06 -1.11
N ASN A 664 -10.67 -27.43 -0.01
CA ASN A 664 -11.17 -28.09 1.19
C ASN A 664 -12.62 -27.65 1.44
N GLU A 665 -13.56 -28.49 1.03
CA GLU A 665 -15.00 -28.19 1.08
C GLU A 665 -15.52 -28.12 2.52
N THR A 666 -14.98 -28.95 3.43
CA THR A 666 -15.40 -28.95 4.83
C THR A 666 -15.04 -27.64 5.52
N GLU A 667 -13.80 -27.15 5.35
CA GLU A 667 -13.40 -25.83 5.87
C GLU A 667 -14.29 -24.72 5.29
N ALA A 668 -14.56 -24.77 3.99
CA ALA A 668 -15.37 -23.76 3.33
C ALA A 668 -16.81 -23.73 3.85
N ASN A 669 -17.46 -24.89 3.98
CA ASN A 669 -18.84 -24.99 4.46
C ASN A 669 -18.98 -24.46 5.90
N GLU A 670 -18.05 -24.79 6.78
CA GLU A 670 -18.04 -24.31 8.17
C GLU A 670 -17.87 -22.78 8.26
N ILE A 671 -16.98 -22.21 7.44
CA ILE A 671 -16.84 -20.75 7.34
C ILE A 671 -18.15 -20.11 6.90
N ILE A 672 -18.77 -20.63 5.85
CA ILE A 672 -20.01 -20.08 5.29
C ILE A 672 -21.19 -20.21 6.25
N ASN A 673 -21.22 -21.26 7.08
CA ASN A 673 -22.20 -21.38 8.15
C ASN A 673 -21.98 -20.33 9.22
N LYS A 674 -20.74 -20.14 9.69
CA LYS A 674 -20.45 -19.16 10.72
C LYS A 674 -20.68 -17.72 10.28
N VAL A 675 -20.34 -17.39 9.04
CA VAL A 675 -20.65 -16.08 8.45
C VAL A 675 -22.16 -15.87 8.38
N SER A 676 -22.92 -16.90 8.02
CA SER A 676 -24.40 -16.82 7.97
C SER A 676 -25.02 -16.53 9.33
N GLU A 677 -24.51 -17.13 10.40
CA GLU A 677 -24.96 -16.82 11.78
C GLU A 677 -24.76 -15.33 12.10
N ILE A 678 -23.58 -14.78 11.81
CA ILE A 678 -23.28 -13.37 12.10
C ILE A 678 -24.16 -12.42 11.29
N VAL A 679 -24.39 -12.71 10.01
CA VAL A 679 -25.26 -11.88 9.15
C VAL A 679 -26.70 -11.90 9.65
N ILE A 680 -27.18 -13.05 10.14
CA ILE A 680 -28.52 -13.17 10.72
C ILE A 680 -28.62 -12.40 12.04
N ASP A 681 -27.65 -12.56 12.93
CA ASP A 681 -27.61 -11.87 14.24
C ASP A 681 -27.56 -10.34 14.08
N GLN A 682 -26.94 -9.84 13.02
CA GLN A 682 -26.81 -8.41 12.73
C GLN A 682 -27.86 -7.88 11.75
N LYS A 683 -28.90 -8.65 11.43
CA LYS A 683 -29.89 -8.29 10.42
C LYS A 683 -30.58 -6.94 10.70
N ASP A 684 -30.89 -6.67 11.96
CA ASP A 684 -31.61 -5.45 12.39
C ASP A 684 -30.69 -4.25 12.68
N LEU A 685 -29.36 -4.42 12.60
CA LEU A 685 -28.40 -3.33 12.77
C LEU A 685 -28.26 -2.49 11.49
N ASP A 686 -28.04 -1.19 11.63
CA ASP A 686 -27.66 -0.36 10.49
C ASP A 686 -26.26 -0.74 9.97
N LYS A 687 -26.00 -0.41 8.69
CA LYS A 687 -24.70 -0.63 8.05
C LYS A 687 -23.53 -0.05 8.86
N ALA A 688 -23.72 1.12 9.48
CA ALA A 688 -22.68 1.80 10.26
C ALA A 688 -22.24 1.01 11.51
N PHE A 689 -23.08 0.11 12.03
CA PHE A 689 -22.81 -0.70 13.22
C PHE A 689 -22.60 -2.18 12.88
N SER A 690 -22.72 -2.55 11.60
CA SER A 690 -22.52 -3.91 11.13
C SER A 690 -21.03 -4.22 10.98
N TYR A 691 -20.61 -5.45 11.29
CA TYR A 691 -19.22 -5.83 11.12
C TYR A 691 -18.85 -5.95 9.65
N ARG A 692 -17.67 -5.44 9.30
CA ARG A 692 -17.04 -5.73 8.02
C ARG A 692 -16.37 -7.10 8.05
N ILE A 693 -16.70 -7.95 7.09
CA ILE A 693 -16.29 -9.37 7.09
C ILE A 693 -15.31 -9.67 5.95
N GLY A 694 -14.23 -10.38 6.25
CA GLY A 694 -13.28 -10.88 5.26
C GLY A 694 -13.11 -12.39 5.35
N ILE A 695 -13.01 -13.05 4.20
CA ILE A 695 -12.72 -14.49 4.10
C ILE A 695 -11.44 -14.67 3.28
N LEU A 696 -10.39 -15.21 3.90
CA LEU A 696 -9.07 -15.32 3.33
C LEU A 696 -8.66 -16.79 3.17
N SER A 697 -8.08 -17.11 2.02
CA SER A 697 -7.28 -18.33 1.86
C SER A 697 -5.98 -18.06 1.09
N PRO A 698 -4.85 -18.69 1.45
CA PRO A 698 -3.61 -18.58 0.67
C PRO A 698 -3.71 -19.16 -0.75
N PHE A 699 -4.72 -19.98 -1.04
CA PHE A 699 -4.90 -20.68 -2.31
C PHE A 699 -6.07 -20.14 -3.12
N ARG A 700 -5.81 -19.87 -4.40
CA ARG A 700 -6.79 -19.29 -5.31
C ARG A 700 -8.00 -20.19 -5.56
N ASP A 701 -7.80 -21.50 -5.73
CA ASP A 701 -8.90 -22.45 -5.98
C ASP A 701 -9.89 -22.47 -4.81
N GLN A 702 -9.39 -22.37 -3.57
CA GLN A 702 -10.22 -22.28 -2.37
C GLN A 702 -11.01 -20.96 -2.32
N VAL A 703 -10.38 -19.84 -2.71
CA VAL A 703 -11.04 -18.52 -2.79
C VAL A 703 -12.15 -18.53 -3.85
N GLU A 704 -11.91 -19.10 -5.03
CA GLU A 704 -12.91 -19.18 -6.10
C GLU A 704 -14.10 -20.06 -5.68
N PHE A 705 -13.84 -21.16 -4.98
CA PHE A 705 -14.89 -22.01 -4.41
C PHE A 705 -15.72 -21.27 -3.35
N LEU A 706 -15.06 -20.64 -2.37
CA LEU A 706 -15.72 -19.83 -1.33
C LEU A 706 -16.55 -18.70 -1.93
N SER A 707 -15.99 -17.95 -2.89
CA SER A 707 -16.69 -16.86 -3.59
C SER A 707 -17.95 -17.35 -4.29
N THR A 708 -17.91 -18.54 -4.89
CA THR A 708 -19.08 -19.16 -5.52
C THR A 708 -20.16 -19.50 -4.49
N GLN A 709 -19.79 -20.02 -3.31
CA GLN A 709 -20.74 -20.33 -2.24
C GLN A 709 -21.34 -19.05 -1.62
N ILE A 710 -20.53 -18.02 -1.42
CA ILE A 710 -20.98 -16.71 -0.92
C ILE A 710 -22.04 -16.12 -1.85
N ASN A 711 -21.76 -16.08 -3.16
CA ASN A 711 -22.69 -15.55 -4.15
C ASN A 711 -24.01 -16.34 -4.25
N LYS A 712 -24.01 -17.63 -3.87
CA LYS A 712 -25.22 -18.45 -3.83
C LYS A 712 -26.03 -18.24 -2.55
N LYS A 713 -25.37 -17.99 -1.42
CA LYS A 713 -26.01 -17.98 -0.09
C LYS A 713 -26.44 -16.59 0.37
N PHE A 714 -25.69 -15.54 0.01
CA PHE A 714 -25.94 -14.17 0.48
C PHE A 714 -26.51 -13.29 -0.62
N THR A 715 -27.43 -12.41 -0.25
CA THR A 715 -28.02 -11.39 -1.13
C THR A 715 -27.07 -10.20 -1.32
N VAL A 716 -27.26 -9.44 -2.40
CA VAL A 716 -26.44 -8.24 -2.69
C VAL A 716 -26.47 -7.23 -1.54
N ASN A 717 -27.64 -7.03 -0.92
CA ASN A 717 -27.79 -6.11 0.21
C ASN A 717 -26.98 -6.55 1.44
N GLU A 718 -26.93 -7.84 1.73
CA GLU A 718 -26.11 -8.38 2.84
C GLU A 718 -24.61 -8.23 2.55
N LEU A 719 -24.19 -8.47 1.30
CA LEU A 719 -22.80 -8.27 0.87
C LEU A 719 -22.37 -6.81 1.00
N GLU A 720 -23.21 -5.86 0.60
CA GLU A 720 -22.92 -4.43 0.71
C GLU A 720 -22.98 -3.91 2.15
N LYS A 721 -23.89 -4.45 2.97
CA LYS A 721 -24.03 -4.09 4.39
C LYS A 721 -22.80 -4.51 5.20
N HIS A 722 -22.30 -5.72 4.96
CA HIS A 722 -21.14 -6.26 5.68
C HIS A 722 -19.80 -6.06 4.96
N GLU A 723 -19.79 -5.37 3.82
CA GLU A 723 -18.61 -5.21 2.94
C GLU A 723 -17.83 -6.54 2.79
N LEU A 724 -18.61 -7.60 2.56
CA LEU A 724 -18.11 -8.98 2.62
C LEU A 724 -17.22 -9.23 1.42
N VAL A 725 -15.95 -9.50 1.69
CA VAL A 725 -14.95 -9.78 0.65
C VAL A 725 -14.33 -11.15 0.88
N CYS A 726 -14.14 -11.91 -0.21
CA CYS A 726 -13.36 -13.14 -0.21
C CYS A 726 -12.16 -12.97 -1.15
N GLY A 727 -10.98 -13.40 -0.70
CA GLY A 727 -9.76 -13.14 -1.44
C GLY A 727 -8.52 -13.85 -0.90
N THR A 728 -7.44 -13.75 -1.64
CA THR A 728 -6.11 -14.20 -1.22
C THR A 728 -5.40 -13.17 -0.35
N ALA A 729 -4.27 -13.54 0.27
CA ALA A 729 -3.44 -12.59 1.02
C ALA A 729 -3.03 -11.35 0.19
N TYR A 730 -2.86 -11.50 -1.12
CA TYR A 730 -2.53 -10.39 -2.04
C TYR A 730 -3.69 -9.41 -2.21
N GLU A 731 -4.93 -9.89 -2.25
CA GLU A 731 -6.13 -9.06 -2.41
C GLU A 731 -6.49 -8.31 -1.12
N PHE A 732 -6.19 -8.89 0.05
CA PHE A 732 -6.35 -8.23 1.35
C PHE A 732 -5.17 -7.32 1.73
N GLN A 733 -4.18 -7.14 0.87
CA GLN A 733 -3.03 -6.31 1.19
C GLN A 733 -3.42 -4.82 1.21
N GLY A 734 -3.14 -4.17 2.33
CA GLY A 734 -3.56 -2.78 2.58
C GLY A 734 -5.01 -2.64 3.05
N ASP A 735 -5.77 -3.74 3.05
CA ASP A 735 -7.16 -3.77 3.52
C ASP A 735 -7.29 -4.42 4.90
N GLU A 736 -8.37 -4.12 5.61
CA GLU A 736 -8.65 -4.63 6.96
C GLU A 736 -10.14 -4.85 7.19
N ARG A 737 -10.48 -5.82 8.04
CA ARG A 737 -11.87 -6.17 8.38
C ARG A 737 -12.02 -6.31 9.88
N ASP A 738 -13.24 -6.09 10.36
CA ASP A 738 -13.54 -6.25 11.78
C ASP A 738 -13.46 -7.74 12.16
N ILE A 739 -13.92 -8.61 11.26
CA ILE A 739 -13.84 -10.07 11.39
C ILE A 739 -13.13 -10.68 10.18
N MET A 740 -12.13 -11.52 10.42
CA MET A 740 -11.49 -12.35 9.39
C MET A 740 -11.73 -13.83 9.63
N PHE A 741 -12.14 -14.52 8.57
CA PHE A 741 -12.16 -15.98 8.47
C PHE A 741 -10.97 -16.42 7.64
N ILE A 742 -10.19 -17.39 8.13
CA ILE A 742 -9.01 -17.90 7.44
C ILE A 742 -9.20 -19.40 7.21
N SER A 743 -9.12 -19.82 5.95
CA SER A 743 -9.00 -21.23 5.54
C SER A 743 -7.58 -21.47 5.03
N PHE A 744 -6.79 -22.22 5.80
CA PHE A 744 -5.46 -22.62 5.34
C PHE A 744 -5.54 -23.73 4.28
N CYS A 745 -6.66 -24.46 4.17
CA CYS A 745 -6.91 -25.42 3.10
C CYS A 745 -5.78 -26.45 2.92
N VAL A 746 -5.18 -26.86 4.04
CA VAL A 746 -4.15 -27.91 4.10
C VAL A 746 -4.56 -28.97 5.13
N ASP A 747 -4.15 -30.19 4.84
CA ASP A 747 -4.31 -31.36 5.68
C ASP A 747 -2.96 -32.10 5.82
N ASP A 748 -2.91 -33.13 6.67
CA ASP A 748 -1.69 -33.91 6.92
C ASP A 748 -1.15 -34.66 5.68
N LYS A 749 -1.94 -34.75 4.60
CA LYS A 749 -1.59 -35.46 3.35
C LYS A 749 -1.24 -34.48 2.21
N SER A 750 -1.29 -33.18 2.47
CA SER A 750 -1.10 -32.15 1.46
C SER A 750 0.33 -32.16 0.93
N HIS A 751 0.48 -31.91 -0.38
CA HIS A 751 1.78 -31.93 -1.03
C HIS A 751 2.75 -30.89 -0.43
N PRO A 752 4.07 -31.17 -0.31
CA PRO A 752 5.03 -30.24 0.29
C PRO A 752 5.10 -28.84 -0.33
N SER A 753 4.70 -28.67 -1.59
CA SER A 753 4.58 -27.34 -2.22
C SER A 753 3.51 -26.45 -1.56
N ALA A 754 2.42 -27.04 -1.09
CA ALA A 754 1.35 -26.33 -0.38
C ALA A 754 1.86 -25.75 0.93
N PHE A 755 2.58 -26.57 1.71
CA PHE A 755 3.23 -26.14 2.92
C PHE A 755 4.27 -25.06 2.63
N ARG A 756 5.14 -25.23 1.63
CA ARG A 756 6.13 -24.20 1.23
C ARG A 756 5.49 -22.85 0.91
N HIS A 757 4.33 -22.84 0.24
CA HIS A 757 3.61 -21.60 -0.08
C HIS A 757 3.10 -20.88 1.18
N ILE A 758 2.50 -21.62 2.13
CA ILE A 758 2.04 -21.05 3.40
C ILE A 758 3.21 -20.66 4.30
N SER A 759 4.30 -21.43 4.28
CA SER A 759 5.53 -21.16 5.05
C SER A 759 6.27 -19.91 4.62
N ARG A 760 5.88 -19.29 3.49
CA ARG A 760 6.41 -17.99 3.11
C ARG A 760 6.02 -16.94 4.16
N ASN A 761 7.03 -16.39 4.83
CA ASN A 761 6.87 -15.41 5.90
C ASN A 761 5.97 -14.23 5.52
N ASP A 762 6.11 -13.72 4.30
CA ASP A 762 5.34 -12.58 3.81
C ASP A 762 3.85 -12.89 3.62
N VAL A 763 3.54 -14.03 2.98
CA VAL A 763 2.16 -14.51 2.79
C VAL A 763 1.50 -14.81 4.13
N PHE A 764 2.21 -15.50 5.02
CA PHE A 764 1.69 -15.88 6.34
C PHE A 764 1.39 -14.66 7.20
N ASN A 765 2.36 -13.73 7.31
CA ASN A 765 2.22 -12.53 8.12
C ASN A 765 1.05 -11.66 7.63
N VAL A 766 0.90 -11.47 6.32
CA VAL A 766 -0.26 -10.73 5.79
C VAL A 766 -1.56 -11.44 6.15
N SER A 767 -1.64 -12.76 5.97
CA SER A 767 -2.84 -13.56 6.24
C SER A 767 -3.36 -13.39 7.67
N ILE A 768 -2.48 -13.38 8.67
CA ILE A 768 -2.88 -13.32 10.08
C ILE A 768 -3.05 -11.90 10.64
N THR A 769 -2.71 -10.84 9.90
CA THR A 769 -2.69 -9.44 10.41
C THR A 769 -3.76 -8.51 9.83
N ARG A 770 -4.80 -9.09 9.18
CA ARG A 770 -5.90 -8.32 8.56
C ARG A 770 -7.09 -8.04 9.49
N ALA A 771 -7.23 -8.83 10.55
CA ALA A 771 -8.35 -8.71 11.50
C ALA A 771 -8.15 -7.55 12.48
N ARG A 772 -9.21 -6.79 12.76
CA ARG A 772 -9.24 -5.79 13.84
C ARG A 772 -9.70 -6.39 15.16
N ASN A 773 -10.86 -7.06 15.15
CA ASN A 773 -11.52 -7.53 16.37
C ASN A 773 -11.45 -9.04 16.52
N TYR A 774 -11.87 -9.79 15.50
CA TYR A 774 -11.99 -11.25 15.58
C TYR A 774 -11.32 -11.97 14.41
N GLN A 775 -10.71 -13.11 14.69
CA GLN A 775 -10.05 -13.98 13.72
C GLN A 775 -10.47 -15.43 13.96
N TYR A 776 -11.15 -16.01 12.98
CA TYR A 776 -11.61 -17.40 12.98
C TYR A 776 -10.72 -18.20 12.02
N VAL A 777 -9.94 -19.14 12.56
CA VAL A 777 -8.95 -19.91 11.80
C VAL A 777 -9.44 -21.35 11.66
N TYR A 778 -9.77 -21.76 10.44
CA TYR A 778 -10.18 -23.12 10.11
C TYR A 778 -8.99 -23.89 9.55
N HIS A 779 -8.77 -25.11 10.06
CA HIS A 779 -7.68 -25.98 9.60
C HIS A 779 -8.06 -27.45 9.70
N SER A 780 -7.49 -28.26 8.80
CA SER A 780 -7.72 -29.72 8.74
C SER A 780 -6.50 -30.56 9.13
N ILE A 781 -5.51 -29.93 9.77
CA ILE A 781 -4.29 -30.56 10.30
C ILE A 781 -4.62 -31.25 11.63
N LYS A 782 -4.37 -32.56 11.75
CA LYS A 782 -4.69 -33.36 12.97
C LYS A 782 -3.47 -33.62 13.83
N ASN A 783 -2.33 -33.94 13.22
CA ASN A 783 -1.05 -34.07 13.90
C ASN A 783 -0.16 -32.90 13.50
N ASN A 784 0.89 -32.58 14.26
CA ASN A 784 1.90 -31.56 13.89
C ASN A 784 2.65 -31.96 12.59
N GLY A 785 1.96 -31.99 11.44
CA GLY A 785 2.35 -32.64 10.18
C GLY A 785 3.60 -32.06 9.54
N THR A 786 4.15 -30.99 10.11
CA THR A 786 5.53 -30.55 9.92
C THR A 786 6.00 -29.87 11.22
N ALA A 787 6.53 -30.62 12.19
CA ALA A 787 7.14 -30.03 13.39
C ALA A 787 8.16 -28.95 12.98
N GLY A 788 7.99 -27.72 13.49
CA GLY A 788 8.88 -26.58 13.21
C GLY A 788 8.41 -25.61 12.10
N ASN A 789 7.32 -25.89 11.38
CA ASN A 789 6.77 -24.95 10.41
C ASN A 789 6.01 -23.80 11.08
N ILE A 790 6.00 -22.61 10.46
CA ILE A 790 5.36 -21.39 10.97
C ILE A 790 3.86 -21.59 11.28
N LEU A 791 3.15 -22.35 10.45
CA LEU A 791 1.74 -22.67 10.67
C LEU A 791 1.55 -23.50 11.94
N SER A 792 2.38 -24.51 12.17
CA SER A 792 2.34 -25.31 13.40
C SER A 792 2.68 -24.48 14.62
N ASN A 793 3.65 -23.56 14.52
CA ASN A 793 3.98 -22.63 15.61
C ASN A 793 2.80 -21.69 15.91
N TYR A 794 2.06 -21.25 14.89
CA TYR A 794 0.89 -20.39 15.06
C TYR A 794 -0.29 -21.14 15.69
N LEU A 795 -0.62 -22.34 15.20
CA LEU A 795 -1.72 -23.15 15.77
C LEU A 795 -1.44 -23.60 17.22
N ASN A 796 -0.17 -23.83 17.57
CA ASN A 796 0.24 -24.16 18.94
C ASN A 796 0.47 -22.91 19.82
N HIS A 797 0.42 -21.71 19.24
CA HIS A 797 0.60 -20.48 20.00
C HIS A 797 -0.64 -20.24 20.85
N ASN A 798 -0.47 -20.22 22.17
CA ASN A 798 -1.55 -19.82 23.07
C ASN A 798 -1.72 -18.29 23.02
N PRO A 799 -2.82 -17.77 22.48
CA PRO A 799 -3.03 -16.33 22.39
C PRO A 799 -3.26 -15.67 23.77
N ASN A 800 -3.55 -16.44 24.82
CA ASN A 800 -3.96 -15.95 26.14
C ASN A 800 -2.80 -15.56 27.10
N ILE A 801 -1.59 -15.34 26.60
CA ILE A 801 -0.42 -15.10 27.46
C ILE A 801 -0.33 -13.61 27.83
N ARG A 802 -1.15 -13.19 28.80
CA ARG A 802 -0.82 -12.19 29.85
C ARG A 802 -1.90 -12.26 30.93
N LYS A 803 -1.80 -13.24 31.83
CA LYS A 803 -2.39 -13.10 33.17
C LYS A 803 -1.51 -12.09 33.90
N PHE A 804 -2.03 -10.90 34.18
CA PHE A 804 -1.37 -9.98 35.09
C PHE A 804 -1.29 -10.65 36.47
N GLU A 805 -0.10 -11.07 36.89
CA GLU A 805 0.12 -11.39 38.29
C GLU A 805 0.08 -10.08 39.08
N VAL A 806 -1.01 -9.87 39.81
CA VAL A 806 -1.27 -8.76 40.75
C VAL A 806 -0.39 -8.88 42.01
N SER A 807 0.84 -9.39 41.89
CA SER A 807 1.63 -9.81 43.05
C SER A 807 2.38 -8.66 43.74
N LYS A 808 2.55 -7.50 43.11
CA LYS A 808 3.27 -6.34 43.69
C LYS A 808 2.39 -5.21 44.23
N SER A 809 1.11 -5.11 43.87
CA SER A 809 0.29 -3.90 44.14
C SER A 809 -0.41 -3.84 45.51
N ASN A 810 -0.38 -4.89 46.32
CA ASN A 810 -1.15 -4.89 47.59
C ASN A 810 -0.46 -4.16 48.75
N ARG A 811 0.77 -3.63 48.56
CA ARG A 811 1.55 -2.98 49.63
C ARG A 811 1.68 -1.46 49.51
N ASP A 812 0.98 -0.82 48.57
CA ASP A 812 1.01 0.64 48.38
C ASP A 812 -0.22 1.30 49.03
N PRO A 813 -0.07 2.00 50.17
CA PRO A 813 -1.16 2.69 50.86
C PRO A 813 -1.85 3.76 50.02
N PHE A 814 -1.11 4.51 49.19
CA PHE A 814 -1.70 5.56 48.36
C PHE A 814 -2.59 4.95 47.28
N LEU A 815 -2.09 3.91 46.60
CA LEU A 815 -2.89 3.17 45.62
C LEU A 815 -4.15 2.55 46.25
N ASN A 816 -4.02 1.93 47.43
CA ASN A 816 -5.15 1.31 48.11
C ASN A 816 -6.22 2.33 48.51
N ASP A 817 -5.83 3.50 49.03
CA ASP A 817 -6.77 4.57 49.43
C ASP A 817 -7.55 5.13 48.22
N VAL A 818 -6.87 5.41 47.11
CA VAL A 818 -7.52 5.85 45.87
C VAL A 818 -8.41 4.76 45.29
N PHE A 819 -7.98 3.49 45.34
CA PHE A 819 -8.78 2.36 44.89
C PHE A 819 -10.06 2.20 45.72
N GLU A 820 -9.97 2.28 47.04
CA GLU A 820 -11.14 2.19 47.93
C GLU A 820 -12.15 3.29 47.63
N TYR A 821 -11.69 4.53 47.46
CA TYR A 821 -12.53 5.65 47.03
C TYR A 821 -13.27 5.35 45.71
N LEU A 822 -12.55 4.90 44.67
CA LEU A 822 -13.14 4.61 43.37
C LEU A 822 -14.10 3.42 43.42
N ASN A 823 -13.82 2.42 44.26
CA ASN A 823 -14.66 1.23 44.41
C ASN A 823 -16.04 1.57 44.99
N THR A 824 -16.19 2.70 45.70
CA THR A 824 -17.50 3.19 46.17
C THR A 824 -18.43 3.64 45.03
N LYS A 825 -17.92 3.81 43.80
CA LYS A 825 -18.65 4.39 42.66
C LYS A 825 -19.21 3.36 41.67
N ASP A 826 -19.20 2.06 42.01
CA ASP A 826 -19.71 0.96 41.16
C ASP A 826 -19.09 0.94 39.73
N ILE A 827 -17.78 1.16 39.66
CA ILE A 827 -17.01 1.17 38.41
C ILE A 827 -15.99 0.03 38.39
N LYS A 828 -15.68 -0.49 37.20
CA LYS A 828 -14.63 -1.53 37.05
C LYS A 828 -13.26 -0.88 37.11
N ILE A 829 -12.37 -1.45 37.93
CA ILE A 829 -11.03 -0.92 38.19
C ILE A 829 -9.99 -2.03 38.04
N TRP A 830 -8.87 -1.72 37.39
CA TRP A 830 -7.70 -2.58 37.27
C TRP A 830 -6.48 -1.87 37.85
N ARG A 831 -5.71 -2.58 38.68
CA ARG A 831 -4.47 -2.07 39.31
C ARG A 831 -3.26 -2.42 38.45
N ALA A 832 -2.29 -1.52 38.36
CA ALA A 832 -1.00 -1.73 37.70
C ALA A 832 -1.15 -2.27 36.27
N TYR A 833 -1.99 -1.62 35.47
CA TYR A 833 -2.35 -2.10 34.14
C TYR A 833 -1.31 -1.66 33.10
N GLU A 834 -0.59 -2.61 32.49
CA GLU A 834 0.34 -2.29 31.40
C GLU A 834 -0.42 -2.05 30.10
N PHE A 835 -0.49 -0.79 29.68
CA PHE A 835 -1.10 -0.34 28.44
C PHE A 835 -0.03 0.22 27.50
N ALA A 836 0.10 -0.35 26.31
CA ALA A 836 1.08 0.07 25.31
C ALA A 836 2.56 0.13 25.79
N GLY A 837 2.94 -0.76 26.72
CA GLY A 837 4.27 -0.79 27.33
C GLY A 837 4.49 0.30 28.38
N VAL A 838 3.42 0.95 28.85
CA VAL A 838 3.40 1.91 29.95
C VAL A 838 2.55 1.32 31.07
N LEU A 839 3.07 1.33 32.29
CA LEU A 839 2.30 0.91 33.45
C LEU A 839 1.37 2.07 33.86
N ILE A 840 0.06 1.85 33.80
CA ILE A 840 -0.96 2.77 34.32
C ILE A 840 -1.36 2.26 35.70
N ASP A 841 -1.21 3.10 36.71
CA ASP A 841 -1.35 2.68 38.12
C ASP A 841 -2.76 2.21 38.45
N LEU A 842 -3.77 2.96 37.99
CA LEU A 842 -5.17 2.54 38.01
C LEU A 842 -5.82 2.80 36.65
N MET A 843 -6.39 1.76 36.06
CA MET A 843 -7.25 1.87 34.88
C MET A 843 -8.70 1.67 35.33
N VAL A 844 -9.60 2.51 34.84
CA VAL A 844 -11.01 2.55 35.25
C VAL A 844 -11.91 2.53 34.03
N LYS A 845 -13.03 1.80 34.08
CA LYS A 845 -14.07 1.83 33.06
C LYS A 845 -15.34 2.48 33.61
N SER A 846 -15.77 3.56 32.96
CA SER A 846 -16.99 4.32 33.28
C SER A 846 -17.73 4.64 31.98
N ARG A 847 -19.05 4.38 31.93
CA ARG A 847 -19.93 4.60 30.75
C ARG A 847 -19.32 4.08 29.43
N ASP A 848 -18.77 2.86 29.47
CA ASP A 848 -18.06 2.21 28.36
C ASP A 848 -16.80 2.90 27.82
N ARG A 849 -16.25 3.86 28.57
CA ARG A 849 -14.96 4.50 28.27
C ARG A 849 -13.91 4.12 29.31
N PHE A 850 -12.66 4.06 28.87
CA PHE A 850 -11.52 3.76 29.73
C PHE A 850 -10.77 5.04 30.11
N TYR A 851 -10.41 5.14 31.39
CA TYR A 851 -9.68 6.26 31.98
C TYR A 851 -8.47 5.71 32.73
N GLY A 852 -7.31 6.34 32.57
CA GLY A 852 -6.15 6.07 33.41
C GLY A 852 -6.05 7.06 34.56
N ILE A 853 -5.40 6.65 35.64
CA ILE A 853 -5.00 7.50 36.76
C ILE A 853 -3.53 7.18 37.04
N ASP A 854 -2.71 8.22 37.06
CA ASP A 854 -1.27 8.20 37.33
C ASP A 854 -1.06 8.75 38.74
N LEU A 855 -0.64 7.90 39.67
CA LEU A 855 -0.41 8.18 41.08
C LEU A 855 1.02 8.66 41.24
N ILE A 856 1.23 9.95 41.51
CA ILE A 856 2.56 10.54 41.39
C ILE A 856 3.16 10.87 42.76
N GLY A 857 4.41 10.45 42.97
CA GLY A 857 5.27 10.94 44.06
C GLY A 857 5.18 10.19 45.39
N TYR A 858 4.38 9.13 45.49
CA TYR A 858 4.45 8.24 46.65
C TYR A 858 5.69 7.34 46.56
N PRO A 859 6.55 7.24 47.61
CA PRO A 859 7.72 6.36 47.60
C PRO A 859 7.31 4.88 47.60
N GLY A 860 7.07 4.33 46.42
CA GLY A 860 6.50 3.01 46.22
C GLY A 860 6.78 2.45 44.83
N SER A 861 5.94 1.53 44.38
CA SER A 861 6.11 0.91 43.05
C SER A 861 5.73 1.85 41.89
N PHE A 862 5.05 2.96 42.20
CA PHE A 862 4.53 3.96 41.27
C PHE A 862 5.06 5.36 41.64
N GLU A 863 6.34 5.48 42.02
CA GLU A 863 6.90 6.79 42.40
C GLU A 863 6.97 7.74 41.19
N GLU A 864 7.36 7.22 40.02
CA GLU A 864 7.55 7.98 38.79
C GLU A 864 6.25 8.43 38.13
N HIS A 865 6.31 9.47 37.30
CA HIS A 865 5.17 9.95 36.52
C HIS A 865 5.24 9.49 35.06
N ILE A 866 4.09 9.41 34.40
CA ILE A 866 4.00 9.19 32.95
C ILE A 866 4.59 10.39 32.18
N ASP A 867 5.22 10.15 31.03
CA ASP A 867 5.79 11.22 30.21
C ASP A 867 4.69 12.09 29.58
N ILE A 868 4.88 13.40 29.52
CA ILE A 868 3.89 14.36 28.97
C ILE A 868 3.48 14.01 27.54
N TYR A 869 4.37 13.43 26.76
CA TYR A 869 4.04 12.98 25.42
C TYR A 869 3.10 11.75 25.46
N GLN A 870 3.27 10.81 26.39
CA GLN A 870 2.36 9.66 26.57
C GLN A 870 0.97 10.13 27.00
N TYR A 871 0.90 11.09 27.93
CA TYR A 871 -0.33 11.78 28.29
C TYR A 871 -1.10 12.33 27.07
N LYS A 872 -0.41 13.00 26.14
CA LYS A 872 -1.01 13.50 24.89
C LYS A 872 -1.44 12.38 23.95
N LEU A 873 -0.66 11.30 23.86
CA LEU A 873 -0.97 10.15 23.02
C LEU A 873 -2.20 9.40 23.53
N PHE A 874 -2.28 9.16 24.84
CA PHE A 874 -3.40 8.51 25.51
C PHE A 874 -4.72 9.29 25.37
N ASN A 875 -4.66 10.62 25.48
CA ASN A 875 -5.79 11.47 25.11
C ASN A 875 -6.22 11.29 23.65
N ARG A 876 -5.26 11.26 22.71
CA ARG A 876 -5.54 11.15 21.27
C ARG A 876 -6.27 9.85 20.93
N ILE A 877 -5.98 8.75 21.64
CA ILE A 877 -6.62 7.45 21.42
C ILE A 877 -7.88 7.25 22.27
N GLY A 878 -8.34 8.27 23.00
CA GLY A 878 -9.56 8.21 23.79
C GLY A 878 -9.44 7.53 25.15
N ILE A 879 -8.22 7.41 25.69
CA ILE A 879 -7.95 6.85 27.03
C ILE A 879 -7.21 7.93 27.83
N PRO A 880 -7.86 9.02 28.23
CA PRO A 880 -7.15 10.11 28.90
C PRO A 880 -6.60 9.60 30.26
N VAL A 881 -5.48 10.14 30.72
CA VAL A 881 -4.88 9.77 32.02
C VAL A 881 -4.86 10.96 32.99
N PHE A 882 -5.35 10.75 34.20
CA PHE A 882 -5.41 11.77 35.26
C PHE A 882 -4.14 11.76 36.12
N PRO A 883 -3.27 12.78 36.06
CA PRO A 883 -2.18 12.94 37.02
C PRO A 883 -2.74 13.26 38.42
N LEU A 884 -2.62 12.33 39.36
CA LEU A 884 -3.01 12.48 40.77
C LEU A 884 -1.79 12.56 41.69
N PRO A 885 -1.38 13.76 42.12
CA PRO A 885 -0.25 13.94 43.03
C PRO A 885 -0.56 13.49 44.46
N TYR A 886 0.34 12.72 45.07
CA TYR A 886 0.20 12.25 46.45
C TYR A 886 0.07 13.41 47.46
N SER A 887 0.82 14.49 47.28
CA SER A 887 0.73 15.68 48.15
C SER A 887 -0.64 16.35 48.11
N GLN A 888 -1.25 16.43 46.92
CA GLN A 888 -2.57 17.02 46.72
C GLN A 888 -3.66 16.10 47.26
N TRP A 889 -3.53 14.79 47.05
CA TRP A 889 -4.44 13.81 47.65
C TRP A 889 -4.43 13.87 49.18
N ASN A 890 -3.24 13.97 49.80
CA ASN A 890 -3.12 13.97 51.25
C ASN A 890 -3.65 15.27 51.91
N PHE A 891 -3.36 16.44 51.32
CA PHE A 891 -3.69 17.74 51.94
C PHE A 891 -4.92 18.46 51.35
N GLN A 892 -5.42 18.02 50.20
CA GLN A 892 -6.56 18.62 49.47
C GLN A 892 -7.53 17.54 48.96
N ARG A 893 -7.75 16.48 49.76
CA ARG A 893 -8.53 15.29 49.42
C ARG A 893 -9.90 15.61 48.80
N GLU A 894 -10.72 16.43 49.45
CA GLU A 894 -12.08 16.77 48.98
C GLU A 894 -12.07 17.35 47.56
N ILE A 895 -11.12 18.25 47.25
CA ILE A 895 -10.99 18.87 45.93
C ILE A 895 -10.57 17.81 44.89
N MET A 896 -9.65 16.92 45.25
CA MET A 896 -9.17 15.86 44.35
C MET A 896 -10.23 14.79 44.08
N GLU A 897 -11.01 14.41 45.10
CA GLU A 897 -12.15 13.51 44.96
C GLU A 897 -13.22 14.09 44.02
N GLU A 898 -13.55 15.38 44.18
CA GLU A 898 -14.51 16.06 43.30
C GLU A 898 -14.00 16.13 41.85
N GLU A 899 -12.74 16.51 41.64
CA GLU A 899 -12.15 16.61 40.29
C GLU A 899 -11.98 15.24 39.62
N LEU A 900 -11.58 14.21 40.38
CA LEU A 900 -11.45 12.84 39.88
C LEU A 900 -12.83 12.26 39.50
N SER A 901 -13.85 12.53 40.30
CA SER A 901 -15.24 12.16 40.00
C SER A 901 -15.71 12.80 38.70
N LYS A 902 -15.55 14.13 38.59
CA LYS A 902 -15.91 14.86 37.37
C LYS A 902 -15.15 14.31 36.18
N TYR A 903 -13.86 14.02 36.31
CA TYR A 903 -13.06 13.50 35.21
C TYR A 903 -13.59 12.16 34.65
N ILE A 904 -13.98 11.23 35.52
CA ILE A 904 -14.49 9.90 35.16
C ILE A 904 -15.94 9.96 34.63
N GLU A 905 -16.65 11.09 34.85
CA GLU A 905 -18.07 11.28 34.49
C GLU A 905 -18.34 12.31 33.38
N VAL A 906 -17.42 13.24 33.07
CA VAL A 906 -17.66 14.43 32.24
C VAL A 906 -17.05 14.36 30.84
N VAL A 907 -15.98 13.58 30.64
CA VAL A 907 -15.26 13.54 29.34
C VAL A 907 -15.93 12.63 28.33
#